data_AF-A0A2S7NR68-F1
#
_entry.id   AF-A0A2S7NR68-F1
#
_cell.length_a   1.000
_cell.length_b   1.000
_cell.length_c   1.000
_cell.angle_alpha   90.00
_cell.angle_beta   90.00
_cell.angle_gamma   90.00
#
_symmetry.space_group_name_H-M   'P 1'
#
loop_
_entity.id
_entity.type
_entity.pdbx_description
1 polymer ?
#
loop_
_entity_poly.entity_id
_entity_poly.type
_entity_poly.pdbx_seq_one_letter_code
_entity_poly.pdbx_strand_id
1 'polypeptide(L)'
;MTFLSSSLSCLTSIDSFNSTLALQAVRPIMHKFAPIVLVGTLAIQSIFAFPDPSRVKQQRDAEIVKRSVDSFIATESPIALSRILCNIGSAGACAQGAASGIVIASPDKVNPDYFYTWTRDSALTFKCLVDTFISSTYSASLQLEIENYISAQAGLQTVSNPSGGLSSGGLGEPKFNADKSAFTGSWGRPQRDGPALRATALVAYSRWLISNGYTSTVQSIIWPIIKNDLSYVTQYWNQTGFDLWEEVQGSSFFTIAAQHRALVEGSALAAQIGQSCTYCDSQAPQVLCFLQTFWSSSSGYIISNINANSGRSGKDANSILGSIHTFDPAAACDATTFQPCSDRALANHKVVTDSFRSIYSINSGIAEGVAVSVGRYPEDSYYGGNPWYLNTLAAAEQLYDALYTWNKIGSITVTSTSLAFFRDFSSSVTAGTYASSTSTYTTLYNAIKTYADGYFNIVSTYAQSNGSLSEQFNRAGGAPLSAYDLTWSYAAFLTAAARRAGVVPASWGETSASSVPAVCSATSAIGTYSTATATSFPASQTPGGTSPTTTGTASTKTTSTSSSTTKSTCATQTAVAVTFNVVKTTTFGQTIKIVGDASQLGAWSTSSAIALSASQYTSSNPLWSVTVTLPAGQVVQYKFINVASSGTVTWEADPNRSLTVPVGCATATAVSGSWQS
;
A
#
# COMPACT_ATOMS: atom_id res chain seq x y z
N MET A 1 -36.89 -59.37 32.90
CA MET A 1 -37.20 -60.66 32.24
C MET A 1 -35.88 -61.39 31.98
N THR A 2 -35.88 -62.69 32.25
CA THR A 2 -35.03 -63.78 31.72
C THR A 2 -34.42 -63.55 30.32
N PHE A 3 -33.27 -64.11 29.88
CA PHE A 3 -32.25 -65.10 30.35
C PHE A 3 -31.01 -65.00 29.39
N LEU A 4 -29.87 -65.73 29.37
CA LEU A 4 -29.17 -66.81 30.12
C LEU A 4 -27.66 -66.64 29.77
N SER A 5 -26.72 -66.18 30.61
CA SER A 5 -25.84 -66.88 31.58
C SER A 5 -25.02 -68.12 31.11
N SER A 6 -23.68 -68.11 31.38
CA SER A 6 -22.75 -69.27 31.52
C SER A 6 -22.51 -70.16 30.26
N SER A 7 -21.48 -71.02 30.08
CA SER A 7 -20.28 -71.53 30.82
C SER A 7 -19.43 -72.38 29.84
N LEU A 8 -18.20 -72.88 30.09
CA LEU A 8 -17.02 -72.55 30.92
C LEU A 8 -15.96 -73.68 30.71
N SER A 9 -14.64 -73.41 30.71
CA SER A 9 -13.52 -74.41 30.80
C SER A 9 -13.43 -75.48 29.68
N CYS A 10 -12.44 -76.38 29.58
CA CYS A 10 -10.97 -76.39 29.77
C CYS A 10 -10.48 -77.84 29.54
N LEU A 11 -9.35 -78.10 28.86
CA LEU A 11 -8.57 -79.36 28.98
C LEU A 11 -7.20 -79.26 28.25
N THR A 12 -6.26 -80.16 28.59
CA THR A 12 -4.82 -80.01 28.32
C THR A 12 -4.12 -81.31 27.92
N SER A 13 -3.04 -81.21 27.11
CA SER A 13 -1.97 -82.23 26.90
C SER A 13 -2.43 -83.59 26.27
N ILE A 14 -1.61 -84.52 25.77
CA ILE A 14 -0.22 -84.95 26.06
C ILE A 14 0.53 -85.40 24.76
N ASP A 15 1.83 -85.09 24.73
CA ASP A 15 3.04 -85.71 24.13
C ASP A 15 3.14 -86.50 22.81
N SER A 16 4.33 -86.29 22.23
CA SER A 16 5.07 -86.86 21.09
C SER A 16 5.17 -88.39 20.92
N PHE A 17 5.56 -88.80 19.70
CA PHE A 17 6.37 -90.01 19.47
C PHE A 17 7.45 -89.81 18.38
N ASN A 18 8.48 -90.68 18.38
CA ASN A 18 9.69 -90.62 17.54
C ASN A 18 10.32 -92.05 17.50
N SER A 19 11.27 -92.48 16.64
CA SER A 19 12.13 -91.79 15.66
C SER A 19 12.61 -92.75 14.55
N THR A 20 13.13 -92.21 13.43
CA THR A 20 14.08 -92.88 12.46
C THR A 20 13.57 -94.13 11.70
N LEU A 21 14.11 -94.65 10.59
CA LEU A 21 15.26 -94.43 9.64
C LEU A 21 14.84 -95.17 8.31
N ALA A 22 15.43 -95.10 7.09
CA ALA A 22 16.61 -94.43 6.51
C ALA A 22 16.50 -94.34 4.95
N LEU A 23 17.29 -93.46 4.31
CA LEU A 23 17.65 -93.41 2.86
C LEU A 23 16.48 -93.19 1.85
N GLN A 24 16.66 -92.64 0.64
CA GLN A 24 17.87 -92.30 -0.15
C GLN A 24 17.57 -91.13 -1.13
N ALA A 25 18.46 -90.12 -1.24
CA ALA A 25 18.46 -89.00 -2.23
C ALA A 25 17.18 -88.08 -2.27
N VAL A 26 17.21 -86.77 -2.57
CA VAL A 26 18.16 -85.87 -3.24
C VAL A 26 18.25 -84.52 -2.51
N ARG A 27 19.42 -83.87 -2.54
CA ARG A 27 19.67 -82.43 -2.34
C ARG A 27 20.79 -82.00 -3.31
N PRO A 28 21.02 -80.70 -3.65
CA PRO A 28 20.56 -79.50 -2.92
C PRO A 28 20.00 -78.33 -3.77
N ILE A 29 18.85 -77.77 -3.39
CA ILE A 29 18.59 -76.33 -3.57
C ILE A 29 17.94 -75.78 -2.28
N MET A 30 18.76 -75.15 -1.44
CA MET A 30 18.31 -74.14 -0.47
C MET A 30 18.99 -72.80 -0.79
N HIS A 31 18.54 -71.72 -0.16
CA HIS A 31 19.17 -70.38 -0.19
C HIS A 31 19.06 -69.55 -1.49
N LYS A 32 17.87 -69.45 -2.11
CA LYS A 32 17.53 -68.29 -2.99
C LYS A 32 16.19 -67.58 -2.75
N PHE A 33 15.27 -68.10 -1.92
CA PHE A 33 13.96 -67.47 -1.72
C PHE A 33 13.81 -66.59 -0.46
N ALA A 34 14.72 -66.67 0.51
CA ALA A 34 14.69 -65.81 1.70
C ALA A 34 14.82 -64.29 1.40
N PRO A 35 15.73 -63.80 0.53
CA PRO A 35 15.88 -62.36 0.32
C PRO A 35 14.74 -61.75 -0.53
N ILE A 36 14.11 -62.54 -1.40
CA ILE A 36 13.03 -62.06 -2.28
C ILE A 36 11.77 -61.73 -1.47
N VAL A 37 11.45 -62.51 -0.44
CA VAL A 37 10.30 -62.22 0.44
C VAL A 37 10.56 -60.97 1.28
N LEU A 38 11.79 -60.74 1.77
CA LEU A 38 12.12 -59.57 2.59
C LEU A 38 12.18 -58.27 1.77
N VAL A 39 12.73 -58.31 0.54
CA VAL A 39 12.67 -57.18 -0.39
C VAL A 39 11.23 -56.96 -0.87
N GLY A 40 10.46 -58.04 -1.06
CA GLY A 40 9.03 -57.97 -1.40
C GLY A 40 8.20 -57.28 -0.33
N THR A 41 8.36 -57.61 0.95
CA THR A 41 7.61 -56.94 2.03
C THR A 41 8.02 -55.48 2.23
N LEU A 42 9.30 -55.14 2.08
CA LEU A 42 9.75 -53.74 2.09
C LEU A 42 9.20 -52.94 0.88
N ALA A 43 9.22 -53.52 -0.32
CA ALA A 43 8.63 -52.89 -1.51
C ALA A 43 7.11 -52.71 -1.37
N ILE A 44 6.40 -53.71 -0.83
CA ILE A 44 4.97 -53.65 -0.53
C ILE A 44 4.67 -52.59 0.53
N GLN A 45 5.51 -52.42 1.56
CA GLN A 45 5.37 -51.30 2.50
C GLN A 45 5.56 -49.93 1.84
N SER A 46 6.47 -49.78 0.87
CA SER A 46 6.59 -48.53 0.09
C SER A 46 5.45 -48.28 -0.91
N ILE A 47 4.67 -49.30 -1.28
CA ILE A 47 3.53 -49.21 -2.22
C ILE A 47 2.20 -49.04 -1.47
N PHE A 48 2.06 -49.60 -0.27
CA PHE A 48 0.89 -49.42 0.62
C PHE A 48 1.14 -48.44 1.78
N ALA A 49 2.19 -47.61 1.68
CA ALA A 49 2.31 -46.38 2.45
C ALA A 49 1.26 -45.36 1.96
N PHE A 50 -0.02 -45.65 2.21
CA PHE A 50 -1.10 -44.70 2.01
C PHE A 50 -0.75 -43.42 2.77
N PRO A 51 -0.63 -42.26 2.10
CA PRO A 51 -0.39 -41.01 2.80
C PRO A 51 -1.52 -40.79 3.81
N ASP A 52 -1.14 -40.42 5.04
CA ASP A 52 -2.06 -40.21 6.17
C ASP A 52 -3.32 -39.44 5.70
N PRO A 53 -4.54 -39.96 5.91
CA PRO A 53 -5.77 -39.31 5.47
C PRO A 53 -5.91 -37.85 5.94
N SER A 54 -5.32 -37.49 7.08
CA SER A 54 -5.26 -36.11 7.56
C SER A 54 -4.32 -35.24 6.70
N ARG A 55 -3.15 -35.77 6.31
CA ARG A 55 -2.19 -35.12 5.41
C ARG A 55 -2.75 -34.97 3.99
N VAL A 56 -3.42 -35.99 3.46
CA VAL A 56 -4.10 -35.92 2.15
C VAL A 56 -5.19 -34.85 2.17
N LYS A 57 -6.00 -34.81 3.24
CA LYS A 57 -7.00 -33.77 3.43
C LYS A 57 -6.34 -32.39 3.49
N GLN A 58 -5.32 -32.18 4.32
CA GLN A 58 -4.59 -30.91 4.42
C GLN A 58 -4.03 -30.44 3.07
N GLN A 59 -3.39 -31.33 2.30
CA GLN A 59 -2.84 -30.99 0.99
C GLN A 59 -3.92 -30.61 -0.02
N ARG A 60 -5.06 -31.33 -0.03
CA ARG A 60 -6.21 -31.01 -0.89
C ARG A 60 -6.84 -29.68 -0.49
N ASP A 61 -7.07 -29.47 0.80
CA ASP A 61 -7.74 -28.28 1.32
C ASP A 61 -6.86 -27.03 1.12
N ALA A 62 -5.53 -27.15 1.24
CA ALA A 62 -4.56 -26.12 0.89
C ALA A 62 -4.58 -25.77 -0.62
N GLU A 63 -4.65 -26.75 -1.52
CA GLU A 63 -4.75 -26.50 -2.97
C GLU A 63 -6.12 -25.91 -3.36
N ILE A 64 -7.19 -26.17 -2.60
CA ILE A 64 -8.48 -25.47 -2.74
C ILE A 64 -8.35 -23.99 -2.36
N VAL A 65 -7.76 -23.69 -1.18
CA VAL A 65 -7.51 -22.31 -0.74
C VAL A 65 -6.62 -21.58 -1.76
N LYS A 66 -5.54 -22.21 -2.22
CA LYS A 66 -4.65 -21.65 -3.24
C LYS A 66 -5.41 -21.28 -4.52
N ARG A 67 -6.27 -22.16 -5.04
CA ARG A 67 -7.09 -21.90 -6.24
C ARG A 67 -8.12 -20.78 -6.04
N SER A 68 -8.72 -20.72 -4.84
CA SER A 68 -9.62 -19.63 -4.44
C SER A 68 -8.89 -18.28 -4.52
N VAL A 69 -7.72 -18.18 -3.89
CA VAL A 69 -6.87 -16.99 -3.91
C VAL A 69 -6.35 -16.67 -5.32
N ASP A 70 -5.92 -17.67 -6.09
CA ASP A 70 -5.47 -17.50 -7.48
C ASP A 70 -6.60 -16.86 -8.34
N SER A 71 -7.84 -17.34 -8.20
CA SER A 71 -9.02 -16.82 -8.92
C SER A 71 -9.48 -15.45 -8.42
N PHE A 72 -9.39 -15.19 -7.12
CA PHE A 72 -9.74 -13.91 -6.52
C PHE A 72 -8.74 -12.82 -6.94
N ILE A 73 -7.42 -13.08 -6.87
CA ILE A 73 -6.38 -12.15 -7.33
C ILE A 73 -6.57 -11.79 -8.81
N ALA A 74 -6.81 -12.78 -9.67
CA ALA A 74 -7.04 -12.53 -11.10
C ALA A 74 -8.28 -11.65 -11.39
N THR A 75 -9.28 -11.67 -10.49
CA THR A 75 -10.53 -10.90 -10.62
C THR A 75 -10.41 -9.50 -10.01
N GLU A 76 -9.85 -9.43 -8.80
CA GLU A 76 -9.88 -8.25 -7.94
C GLU A 76 -8.72 -7.28 -8.23
N SER A 77 -7.54 -7.74 -8.65
CA SER A 77 -6.41 -6.85 -9.00
C SER A 77 -6.77 -5.73 -10.01
N PRO A 78 -7.44 -5.99 -11.15
CA PRO A 78 -7.86 -4.91 -12.06
C PRO A 78 -8.95 -4.01 -11.46
N ILE A 79 -9.78 -4.53 -10.54
CA ILE A 79 -10.79 -3.72 -9.84
C ILE A 79 -10.09 -2.79 -8.84
N ALA A 80 -9.22 -3.32 -7.97
CA ALA A 80 -8.46 -2.55 -6.99
C ALA A 80 -7.65 -1.41 -7.62
N LEU A 81 -6.94 -1.68 -8.74
CA LEU A 81 -6.22 -0.64 -9.47
C LEU A 81 -7.17 0.42 -10.07
N SER A 82 -8.30 0.00 -10.65
CA SER A 82 -9.33 0.90 -11.17
C SER A 82 -9.94 1.76 -10.07
N ARG A 83 -10.17 1.20 -8.87
CA ARG A 83 -10.73 1.90 -7.71
C ARG A 83 -9.76 2.91 -7.10
N ILE A 84 -8.46 2.60 -7.02
CA ILE A 84 -7.43 3.57 -6.66
C ILE A 84 -7.46 4.76 -7.62
N LEU A 85 -7.45 4.50 -8.94
CA LEU A 85 -7.51 5.56 -9.95
C LEU A 85 -8.84 6.34 -9.91
N CYS A 86 -9.95 5.70 -9.50
CA CYS A 86 -11.22 6.36 -9.27
C CYS A 86 -11.17 7.39 -8.12
N ASN A 87 -10.36 7.12 -7.10
CA ASN A 87 -10.15 7.96 -5.92
C ASN A 87 -9.01 9.00 -6.08
N ILE A 88 -8.48 9.20 -7.29
CA ILE A 88 -7.45 10.21 -7.58
C ILE A 88 -8.06 11.39 -8.36
N GLY A 89 -8.00 12.57 -7.75
CA GLY A 89 -8.38 13.82 -8.40
C GLY A 89 -7.39 14.22 -9.49
N SER A 90 -7.81 14.88 -10.58
CA SER A 90 -9.17 15.38 -10.87
C SER A 90 -9.91 14.55 -11.92
N ALA A 91 -9.34 13.43 -12.38
CA ALA A 91 -9.90 12.57 -13.41
C ALA A 91 -10.67 11.35 -12.87
N GLY A 92 -10.39 10.93 -11.64
CA GLY A 92 -11.06 9.82 -10.98
C GLY A 92 -12.53 10.10 -10.70
N ALA A 93 -13.42 9.22 -11.18
CA ALA A 93 -14.87 9.41 -11.12
C ALA A 93 -15.45 9.40 -9.69
N CYS A 94 -14.74 8.81 -8.72
CA CYS A 94 -15.11 8.77 -7.31
C CYS A 94 -14.62 10.03 -6.56
N ALA A 95 -13.59 10.70 -7.08
CA ALA A 95 -12.94 11.88 -6.52
C ALA A 95 -13.49 13.22 -7.06
N GLN A 96 -14.79 13.29 -7.40
CA GLN A 96 -15.38 14.52 -7.95
C GLN A 96 -15.25 15.71 -6.98
N GLY A 97 -14.45 16.70 -7.38
CA GLY A 97 -14.12 17.90 -6.59
C GLY A 97 -12.70 17.89 -6.00
N ALA A 98 -11.98 16.77 -6.06
CA ALA A 98 -10.57 16.72 -5.70
C ALA A 98 -9.68 17.36 -6.78
N ALA A 99 -8.59 18.03 -6.35
CA ALA A 99 -7.63 18.63 -7.25
C ALA A 99 -6.73 17.58 -7.94
N SER A 100 -6.09 17.95 -9.06
CA SER A 100 -5.11 17.08 -9.72
C SER A 100 -4.00 16.63 -8.76
N GLY A 101 -3.70 15.33 -8.76
CA GLY A 101 -2.67 14.67 -7.95
C GLY A 101 -3.08 14.39 -6.50
N ILE A 102 -4.37 14.52 -6.16
CA ILE A 102 -4.87 14.34 -4.80
C ILE A 102 -5.64 13.03 -4.65
N VAL A 103 -5.15 12.17 -3.76
CA VAL A 103 -5.82 10.93 -3.36
C VAL A 103 -6.80 11.23 -2.22
N ILE A 104 -8.08 10.87 -2.36
CA ILE A 104 -9.00 10.83 -1.21
C ILE A 104 -8.84 9.51 -0.46
N ALA A 105 -9.03 9.50 0.87
CA ALA A 105 -9.03 8.23 1.60
C ALA A 105 -10.22 7.34 1.20
N SER A 106 -11.42 7.94 1.08
CA SER A 106 -12.62 7.30 0.55
C SER A 106 -13.56 8.34 -0.07
N PRO A 107 -14.43 7.95 -1.02
CA PRO A 107 -15.54 8.78 -1.51
C PRO A 107 -16.64 9.10 -0.47
N ASP A 108 -16.64 8.51 0.74
CA ASP A 108 -17.62 8.81 1.79
C ASP A 108 -17.46 10.25 2.34
N LYS A 109 -18.59 10.87 2.64
CA LYS A 109 -18.77 12.29 2.99
C LYS A 109 -19.65 12.50 4.23
N VAL A 110 -20.07 11.42 4.91
CA VAL A 110 -21.13 11.52 5.94
C VAL A 110 -20.80 10.75 7.21
N ASN A 111 -20.61 9.44 7.16
CA ASN A 111 -20.48 8.61 8.36
C ASN A 111 -19.67 7.33 8.11
N PRO A 112 -18.33 7.44 7.95
CA PRO A 112 -17.52 8.63 8.27
C PRO A 112 -17.31 9.57 7.06
N ASP A 113 -17.05 10.85 7.33
CA ASP A 113 -16.61 11.81 6.30
C ASP A 113 -15.09 11.65 6.04
N TYR A 114 -14.76 10.96 4.95
CA TYR A 114 -13.39 10.58 4.56
C TYR A 114 -12.94 11.22 3.23
N PHE A 115 -13.67 12.23 2.74
CA PHE A 115 -13.35 12.97 1.51
C PHE A 115 -12.24 14.03 1.70
N TYR A 116 -11.19 13.63 2.42
CA TYR A 116 -9.97 14.39 2.65
C TYR A 116 -8.79 13.60 2.09
N THR A 117 -7.68 14.30 1.89
CA THR A 117 -6.42 13.69 1.49
C THR A 117 -5.49 13.59 2.69
N TRP A 118 -5.18 12.36 3.11
CA TRP A 118 -4.19 12.10 4.15
C TRP A 118 -2.81 11.96 3.53
N THR A 119 -1.78 12.52 4.16
CA THR A 119 -0.40 12.44 3.68
C THR A 119 0.10 10.98 3.65
N ARG A 120 -0.24 10.19 4.68
CA ARG A 120 0.07 8.76 4.78
C ARG A 120 -0.57 7.97 3.65
N ASP A 121 -1.89 7.99 3.57
CA ASP A 121 -2.68 7.19 2.62
C ASP A 121 -2.31 7.52 1.17
N SER A 122 -2.12 8.80 0.87
CA SER A 122 -1.67 9.24 -0.45
C SER A 122 -0.27 8.72 -0.78
N ALA A 123 0.67 8.77 0.17
CA ALA A 123 2.04 8.30 -0.04
C ALA A 123 2.14 6.77 -0.13
N LEU A 124 1.41 6.02 0.69
CA LEU A 124 1.34 4.55 0.61
C LEU A 124 0.70 4.08 -0.70
N THR A 125 -0.40 4.74 -1.11
CA THR A 125 -1.06 4.51 -2.40
C THR A 125 -0.09 4.79 -3.55
N PHE A 126 0.58 5.95 -3.56
CA PHE A 126 1.51 6.27 -4.63
C PHE A 126 2.79 5.43 -4.61
N LYS A 127 3.26 4.95 -3.45
CA LYS A 127 4.33 3.94 -3.40
C LYS A 127 3.91 2.64 -4.10
N CYS A 128 2.68 2.17 -3.87
CA CYS A 128 2.11 1.02 -4.58
C CYS A 128 1.98 1.28 -6.09
N LEU A 129 1.49 2.46 -6.51
CA LEU A 129 1.36 2.81 -7.93
C LEU A 129 2.72 2.97 -8.62
N VAL A 130 3.73 3.52 -7.96
CA VAL A 130 5.12 3.62 -8.46
C VAL A 130 5.75 2.24 -8.59
N ASP A 131 5.62 1.36 -7.59
CA ASP A 131 6.12 -0.01 -7.69
C ASP A 131 5.41 -0.77 -8.83
N THR A 132 4.08 -0.59 -8.98
CA THR A 132 3.29 -1.15 -10.09
C THR A 132 3.77 -0.65 -11.45
N PHE A 133 4.05 0.66 -11.58
CA PHE A 133 4.58 1.27 -12.80
C PHE A 133 5.98 0.73 -13.16
N ILE A 134 6.84 0.50 -12.15
CA ILE A 134 8.20 -0.03 -12.33
C ILE A 134 8.17 -1.52 -12.71
N SER A 135 7.23 -2.31 -12.18
CA SER A 135 7.17 -3.77 -12.38
C SER A 135 6.28 -4.23 -13.54
N SER A 136 5.52 -3.34 -14.17
CA SER A 136 4.59 -3.66 -15.27
C SER A 136 5.04 -3.10 -16.62
N THR A 137 4.30 -3.41 -17.68
CA THR A 137 4.48 -2.76 -18.99
C THR A 137 4.23 -1.26 -18.85
N TYR A 138 5.21 -0.44 -19.29
CA TYR A 138 5.17 1.02 -19.22
C TYR A 138 3.80 1.63 -19.56
N SER A 139 3.27 2.43 -18.63
CA SER A 139 1.96 3.06 -18.72
C SER A 139 2.07 4.57 -18.55
N ALA A 140 1.98 5.30 -19.66
CA ALA A 140 2.07 6.76 -19.68
C ALA A 140 0.95 7.46 -18.90
N SER A 141 -0.23 6.84 -18.74
CA SER A 141 -1.30 7.38 -17.89
C SER A 141 -1.01 7.17 -16.41
N LEU A 142 -0.39 6.04 -16.01
CA LEU A 142 0.01 5.83 -14.62
C LEU A 142 1.18 6.75 -14.23
N GLN A 143 2.11 6.98 -15.16
CA GLN A 143 3.16 8.00 -15.01
C GLN A 143 2.57 9.41 -14.82
N LEU A 144 1.58 9.80 -15.64
CA LEU A 144 0.94 11.10 -15.52
C LEU A 144 0.33 11.31 -14.13
N GLU A 145 -0.29 10.29 -13.52
CA GLU A 145 -0.81 10.44 -12.15
C GLU A 145 0.29 10.51 -11.08
N ILE A 146 1.42 9.82 -11.27
CA ILE A 146 2.60 9.94 -10.40
C ILE A 146 3.17 11.37 -10.49
N GLU A 147 3.26 11.95 -11.69
CA GLU A 147 3.74 13.30 -11.93
C GLU A 147 2.76 14.36 -11.39
N ASN A 148 1.45 14.16 -11.58
CA ASN A 148 0.39 14.96 -10.95
C ASN A 148 0.52 14.97 -9.42
N TYR A 149 0.71 13.80 -8.80
CA TYR A 149 0.88 13.67 -7.35
C TYR A 149 2.08 14.46 -6.84
N ILE A 150 3.25 14.31 -7.47
CA ILE A 150 4.48 15.02 -7.06
C ILE A 150 4.27 16.54 -7.13
N SER A 151 3.66 17.04 -8.22
CA SER A 151 3.32 18.46 -8.35
C SER A 151 2.25 18.93 -7.37
N ALA A 152 1.32 18.06 -6.95
CA ALA A 152 0.36 18.35 -5.90
C ALA A 152 1.03 18.42 -4.51
N GLN A 153 1.99 17.54 -4.23
CA GLN A 153 2.76 17.54 -2.98
C GLN A 153 3.64 18.78 -2.84
N ALA A 154 4.30 19.23 -3.92
CA ALA A 154 5.04 20.50 -3.94
C ALA A 154 4.18 21.69 -3.49
N GLY A 155 2.92 21.74 -3.95
CA GLY A 155 1.94 22.72 -3.49
C GLY A 155 1.55 22.53 -2.02
N LEU A 156 1.16 21.32 -1.62
CA LEU A 156 0.73 21.00 -0.24
C LEU A 156 1.78 21.33 0.82
N GLN A 157 3.08 21.13 0.54
CA GLN A 157 4.15 21.50 1.47
C GLN A 157 4.15 23.01 1.84
N THR A 158 3.56 23.87 1.02
CA THR A 158 3.45 25.33 1.29
C THR A 158 2.22 25.72 2.12
N VAL A 159 1.25 24.81 2.28
CA VAL A 159 -0.06 25.11 2.89
C VAL A 159 0.07 25.22 4.40
N SER A 160 0.09 26.46 4.90
CA SER A 160 0.03 26.75 6.34
C SER A 160 -1.27 26.23 6.94
N ASN A 161 -1.14 25.48 8.04
CA ASN A 161 -2.17 24.63 8.61
C ASN A 161 -2.06 24.58 10.15
N PRO A 162 -2.95 23.88 10.89
CA PRO A 162 -2.90 23.88 12.36
C PRO A 162 -1.65 23.24 12.99
N SER A 163 -0.89 22.40 12.26
CA SER A 163 0.44 21.92 12.70
C SER A 163 1.58 22.92 12.41
N GLY A 164 1.33 23.97 11.63
CA GLY A 164 2.27 25.06 11.36
C GLY A 164 2.38 25.43 9.87
N GLY A 165 3.44 26.16 9.54
CA GLY A 165 3.89 26.38 8.15
C GLY A 165 5.03 25.43 7.77
N LEU A 166 5.50 25.51 6.52
CA LEU A 166 6.55 24.67 5.92
C LEU A 166 7.75 24.41 6.87
N SER A 167 8.29 25.46 7.52
CA SER A 167 9.46 25.38 8.39
C SER A 167 9.15 25.31 9.89
N SER A 168 7.88 25.36 10.30
CA SER A 168 7.46 25.43 11.71
C SER A 168 6.61 24.25 12.20
N GLY A 169 6.42 23.22 11.37
CA GLY A 169 5.76 21.96 11.74
C GLY A 169 4.66 21.50 10.77
N GLY A 170 4.25 22.34 9.82
CA GLY A 170 3.10 22.09 8.94
C GLY A 170 3.22 20.86 8.03
N LEU A 171 4.43 20.33 7.81
CA LEU A 171 4.65 19.07 7.10
C LEU A 171 4.14 17.84 7.87
N GLY A 172 3.96 17.94 9.19
CA GLY A 172 3.36 16.92 10.05
C GLY A 172 1.83 16.98 10.16
N GLU A 173 1.15 17.80 9.35
CA GLU A 173 -0.30 17.81 9.30
C GLU A 173 -0.82 16.51 8.67
N PRO A 174 -1.71 15.75 9.34
CA PRO A 174 -2.13 14.45 8.83
C PRO A 174 -2.89 14.54 7.52
N LYS A 175 -3.82 15.50 7.39
CA LYS A 175 -4.78 15.60 6.29
C LYS A 175 -5.10 17.02 5.85
N PHE A 176 -5.50 17.14 4.59
CA PHE A 176 -5.93 18.37 3.93
C PHE A 176 -7.26 18.13 3.22
N ASN A 177 -7.98 19.21 2.90
CA ASN A 177 -9.21 19.12 2.11
C ASN A 177 -8.86 18.67 0.68
N ALA A 178 -9.81 18.02 -0.02
CA ALA A 178 -9.56 17.47 -1.35
C ALA A 178 -9.18 18.52 -2.42
N ASP A 179 -9.47 19.81 -2.19
CA ASP A 179 -9.07 20.95 -3.01
C ASP A 179 -7.64 21.48 -2.73
N LYS A 180 -6.93 20.87 -1.77
CA LYS A 180 -5.60 21.25 -1.21
C LYS A 180 -5.62 22.40 -0.19
N SER A 181 -6.78 22.87 0.26
CA SER A 181 -6.87 23.80 1.39
C SER A 181 -6.64 23.08 2.74
N ALA A 182 -6.21 23.83 3.77
CA ALA A 182 -5.93 23.27 5.10
C ALA A 182 -7.19 22.76 5.78
N PHE A 183 -7.13 21.56 6.39
CA PHE A 183 -8.18 21.09 7.29
C PHE A 183 -8.04 21.82 8.64
N THR A 184 -8.98 22.72 8.94
CA THR A 184 -8.92 23.61 10.13
C THR A 184 -9.57 23.03 11.38
N GLY A 185 -10.24 21.87 11.29
CA GLY A 185 -10.89 21.20 12.42
C GLY A 185 -9.90 20.57 13.42
N SER A 186 -10.38 20.29 14.63
CA SER A 186 -9.65 19.49 15.63
C SER A 186 -9.35 18.08 15.08
N TRP A 187 -8.14 17.59 15.29
CA TRP A 187 -7.68 16.28 14.82
C TRP A 187 -6.47 15.79 15.64
N GLY A 188 -6.15 14.50 15.56
CA GLY A 188 -4.93 13.93 16.15
C GLY A 188 -3.69 14.36 15.38
N ARG A 189 -3.08 15.49 15.75
CA ARG A 189 -1.94 16.11 15.04
C ARG A 189 -0.81 16.54 16.00
N PRO A 190 0.46 16.65 15.52
CA PRO A 190 0.94 16.21 14.21
C PRO A 190 1.09 14.69 14.14
N GLN A 191 1.09 14.13 12.94
CA GLN A 191 1.52 12.75 12.66
C GLN A 191 2.83 12.82 11.87
N ARG A 192 3.84 12.09 12.34
CA ARG A 192 5.24 12.31 11.91
C ARG A 192 5.76 11.30 10.89
N ASP A 193 4.91 10.35 10.50
CA ASP A 193 5.13 9.35 9.46
C ASP A 193 4.94 9.93 8.05
N GLY A 194 3.95 10.80 7.84
CA GLY A 194 3.57 11.35 6.54
C GLY A 194 4.75 11.82 5.66
N PRO A 195 5.63 12.71 6.15
CA PRO A 195 6.83 13.13 5.42
C PRO A 195 7.78 11.99 5.05
N ALA A 196 8.01 11.02 5.95
CA ALA A 196 8.87 9.87 5.68
C ALA A 196 8.30 8.95 4.59
N LEU A 197 6.99 8.71 4.62
CA LEU A 197 6.28 7.93 3.62
C LEU A 197 6.27 8.64 2.25
N ARG A 198 6.02 9.95 2.23
CA ARG A 198 6.06 10.77 1.01
C ARG A 198 7.46 10.80 0.38
N ALA A 199 8.49 10.99 1.19
CA ALA A 199 9.88 10.88 0.73
C ALA A 199 10.15 9.50 0.11
N THR A 200 9.71 8.42 0.75
CA THR A 200 9.86 7.03 0.26
C THR A 200 9.16 6.80 -1.09
N ALA A 201 7.96 7.35 -1.29
CA ALA A 201 7.25 7.27 -2.58
C ALA A 201 8.00 8.03 -3.70
N LEU A 202 8.49 9.23 -3.39
CA LEU A 202 9.21 10.09 -4.33
C LEU A 202 10.62 9.55 -4.65
N VAL A 203 11.33 8.94 -3.69
CA VAL A 203 12.63 8.28 -3.90
C VAL A 203 12.49 7.08 -4.83
N ALA A 204 11.44 6.27 -4.69
CA ALA A 204 11.18 5.13 -5.57
C ALA A 204 11.04 5.55 -7.06
N TYR A 205 10.24 6.61 -7.35
CA TYR A 205 10.12 7.12 -8.72
C TYR A 205 11.39 7.83 -9.20
N SER A 206 12.09 8.54 -8.31
CA SER A 206 13.37 9.18 -8.62
C SER A 206 14.43 8.18 -9.09
N ARG A 207 14.49 6.99 -8.48
CA ARG A 207 15.41 5.92 -8.88
C ARG A 207 15.09 5.39 -10.29
N TRP A 208 13.81 5.30 -10.67
CA TRP A 208 13.40 4.95 -12.04
C TRP A 208 13.74 6.06 -13.05
N LEU A 209 13.55 7.32 -12.70
CA LEU A 209 13.96 8.45 -13.56
C LEU A 209 15.47 8.44 -13.80
N ILE A 210 16.29 8.22 -12.76
CA ILE A 210 17.76 8.16 -12.89
C ILE A 210 18.20 6.99 -13.77
N SER A 211 17.63 5.79 -13.60
CA SER A 211 17.97 4.63 -14.43
C SER A 211 17.56 4.77 -15.90
N ASN A 212 16.62 5.68 -16.20
CA ASN A 212 16.20 6.05 -17.55
C ASN A 212 16.76 7.41 -18.03
N GLY A 213 17.84 7.91 -17.42
CA GLY A 213 18.58 9.08 -17.92
C GLY A 213 18.03 10.45 -17.52
N TYR A 214 17.01 10.50 -16.66
CA TYR A 214 16.26 11.71 -16.28
C TYR A 214 16.68 12.32 -14.93
N THR A 215 17.95 12.19 -14.55
CA THR A 215 18.51 12.73 -13.28
C THR A 215 18.24 14.23 -13.09
N SER A 216 18.19 15.01 -14.17
CA SER A 216 17.87 16.45 -14.12
C SER A 216 16.44 16.73 -13.65
N THR A 217 15.47 15.87 -13.98
CA THR A 217 14.09 15.94 -13.46
C THR A 217 14.08 15.73 -11.95
N VAL A 218 14.82 14.73 -11.46
CA VAL A 218 14.95 14.47 -10.02
C VAL A 218 15.57 15.66 -9.30
N GLN A 219 16.69 16.19 -9.81
CA GLN A 219 17.38 17.33 -9.20
C GLN A 219 16.54 18.61 -9.14
N SER A 220 15.75 18.89 -10.17
CA SER A 220 15.03 20.18 -10.30
C SER A 220 13.61 20.18 -9.73
N ILE A 221 12.88 19.07 -9.83
CA ILE A 221 11.45 18.98 -9.46
C ILE A 221 11.26 18.20 -8.17
N ILE A 222 11.82 16.99 -8.07
CA ILE A 222 11.46 16.03 -7.00
C ILE A 222 12.31 16.25 -5.74
N TRP A 223 13.61 16.45 -5.90
CA TRP A 223 14.56 16.59 -4.79
C TRP A 223 14.23 17.73 -3.82
N PRO A 224 13.77 18.94 -4.23
CA PRO A 224 13.34 19.97 -3.29
C PRO A 224 12.22 19.52 -2.34
N ILE A 225 11.28 18.70 -2.84
CA ILE A 225 10.15 18.16 -2.07
C ILE A 225 10.67 17.13 -1.05
N ILE A 226 11.48 16.17 -1.52
CA ILE A 226 12.14 15.16 -0.67
C ILE A 226 12.97 15.83 0.42
N LYS A 227 13.77 16.85 0.08
CA LYS A 227 14.64 17.55 1.04
C LYS A 227 13.86 18.22 2.17
N ASN A 228 12.69 18.80 1.90
CA ASN A 228 11.81 19.36 2.94
C ASN A 228 11.31 18.25 3.90
N ASP A 229 10.86 17.12 3.35
CA ASP A 229 10.36 16.00 4.16
C ASP A 229 11.47 15.34 4.99
N LEU A 230 12.66 15.11 4.41
CA LEU A 230 13.83 14.61 5.15
C LEU A 230 14.29 15.60 6.23
N SER A 231 14.26 16.91 5.93
CA SER A 231 14.55 17.95 6.93
C SER A 231 13.61 17.85 8.12
N TYR A 232 12.30 17.67 7.87
CA TYR A 232 11.32 17.43 8.93
C TYR A 232 11.64 16.18 9.75
N VAL A 233 11.96 15.05 9.11
CA VAL A 233 12.33 13.82 9.84
C VAL A 233 13.57 14.07 10.72
N THR A 234 14.65 14.66 10.19
CA THR A 234 15.88 14.93 10.99
C THR A 234 15.65 15.89 12.16
N GLN A 235 14.63 16.74 12.10
CA GLN A 235 14.30 17.72 13.14
C GLN A 235 13.28 17.21 14.19
N TYR A 236 12.36 16.34 13.78
CA TYR A 236 11.16 16.03 14.57
C TYR A 236 10.98 14.52 14.90
N TRP A 237 11.89 13.63 14.48
CA TRP A 237 11.80 12.19 14.81
C TRP A 237 11.74 11.92 16.32
N ASN A 238 12.56 12.62 17.10
CA ASN A 238 12.66 12.51 18.55
C ASN A 238 11.64 13.42 19.28
N GLN A 239 10.43 13.57 18.74
CA GLN A 239 9.32 14.26 19.38
C GLN A 239 8.05 13.41 19.27
N THR A 240 7.22 13.43 20.31
CA THR A 240 5.93 12.73 20.26
C THR A 240 5.00 13.31 19.19
N GLY A 241 4.14 12.46 18.67
CA GLY A 241 3.08 12.79 17.71
C GLY A 241 1.97 11.73 17.82
N PHE A 242 0.92 11.86 17.03
CA PHE A 242 -0.09 10.81 16.92
C PHE A 242 0.42 9.65 16.06
N ASP A 243 -0.10 8.46 16.31
CA ASP A 243 0.18 7.25 15.55
C ASP A 243 -0.63 7.16 14.25
N LEU A 244 -0.41 6.10 13.47
CA LEU A 244 -1.09 5.89 12.18
C LEU A 244 -2.61 5.70 12.29
N TRP A 245 -3.10 5.41 13.50
CA TRP A 245 -4.51 5.30 13.84
C TRP A 245 -5.11 6.61 14.35
N GLU A 246 -4.31 7.68 14.40
CA GLU A 246 -4.73 9.06 14.72
C GLU A 246 -5.19 9.26 16.17
N GLU A 247 -4.83 8.34 17.07
CA GLU A 247 -5.42 8.19 18.41
C GLU A 247 -4.40 8.35 19.55
N VAL A 248 -3.23 7.72 19.43
CA VAL A 248 -2.26 7.63 20.52
C VAL A 248 -1.15 8.66 20.34
N GLN A 249 -1.21 9.74 21.12
CA GLN A 249 -0.11 10.71 21.18
C GLN A 249 1.07 10.13 21.99
N GLY A 250 2.16 9.82 21.29
CA GLY A 250 3.34 9.14 21.85
C GLY A 250 4.45 8.98 20.82
N SER A 251 5.15 7.85 20.87
CA SER A 251 6.08 7.39 19.85
C SER A 251 5.58 6.07 19.26
N SER A 252 5.37 6.02 17.95
CA SER A 252 4.76 4.89 17.23
C SER A 252 5.81 4.10 16.43
N PHE A 253 5.75 2.76 16.48
CA PHE A 253 6.72 1.87 15.83
C PHE A 253 6.76 2.09 14.32
N PHE A 254 5.59 2.04 13.67
CA PHE A 254 5.43 2.34 12.23
C PHE A 254 6.06 3.67 11.85
N THR A 255 5.84 4.71 12.66
CA THR A 255 6.38 6.06 12.42
C THR A 255 7.91 6.07 12.48
N ILE A 256 8.51 5.50 13.53
CA ILE A 256 9.98 5.47 13.70
C ILE A 256 10.64 4.57 12.64
N ALA A 257 10.02 3.44 12.27
CA ALA A 257 10.50 2.54 11.22
C ALA A 257 10.51 3.23 9.84
N ALA A 258 9.40 3.89 9.46
CA ALA A 258 9.30 4.65 8.22
C ALA A 258 10.31 5.82 8.18
N GLN A 259 10.47 6.53 9.30
CA GLN A 259 11.46 7.61 9.44
C GLN A 259 12.90 7.11 9.26
N HIS A 260 13.26 5.98 9.87
CA HIS A 260 14.59 5.38 9.69
C HIS A 260 14.87 5.10 8.22
N ARG A 261 13.97 4.35 7.56
CA ARG A 261 14.04 4.01 6.14
C ARG A 261 14.24 5.27 5.28
N ALA A 262 13.38 6.28 5.47
CA ALA A 262 13.38 7.49 4.65
C ALA A 262 14.71 8.26 4.72
N LEU A 263 15.34 8.36 5.90
CA LEU A 263 16.66 8.99 6.03
C LEU A 263 17.75 8.23 5.26
N VAL A 264 17.74 6.89 5.31
CA VAL A 264 18.72 6.04 4.62
C VAL A 264 18.55 6.14 3.10
N GLU A 265 17.35 5.86 2.56
CA GLU A 265 17.14 5.89 1.11
C GLU A 265 17.19 7.31 0.54
N GLY A 266 16.86 8.32 1.34
CA GLY A 266 17.01 9.74 1.03
C GLY A 266 18.47 10.21 0.96
N SER A 267 19.34 9.74 1.86
CA SER A 267 20.78 10.01 1.80
C SER A 267 21.43 9.35 0.58
N ALA A 268 21.09 8.07 0.32
CA ALA A 268 21.56 7.35 -0.86
C ALA A 268 21.13 8.04 -2.17
N LEU A 269 19.89 8.53 -2.26
CA LEU A 269 19.44 9.33 -3.41
C LEU A 269 20.21 10.64 -3.53
N ALA A 270 20.42 11.37 -2.42
CA ALA A 270 21.15 12.63 -2.42
C ALA A 270 22.54 12.47 -3.03
N ALA A 271 23.31 11.47 -2.57
CA ALA A 271 24.62 11.13 -3.11
C ALA A 271 24.55 10.77 -4.60
N GLN A 272 23.56 9.97 -5.02
CA GLN A 272 23.37 9.56 -6.42
C GLN A 272 23.13 10.73 -7.38
N ILE A 273 22.54 11.84 -6.89
CA ILE A 273 22.24 13.04 -7.71
C ILE A 273 23.18 14.23 -7.46
N GLY A 274 24.30 14.04 -6.75
CA GLY A 274 25.26 15.10 -6.45
C GLY A 274 24.74 16.17 -5.48
N GLN A 275 23.85 15.78 -4.58
CA GLN A 275 23.24 16.60 -3.52
C GLN A 275 23.64 16.06 -2.13
N SER A 276 23.17 16.70 -1.07
CA SER A 276 23.40 16.26 0.30
C SER A 276 22.14 16.31 1.17
N CYS A 277 21.93 15.27 1.98
CA CYS A 277 21.05 15.34 3.14
C CYS A 277 21.91 15.54 4.39
N THR A 278 22.21 16.79 4.74
CA THR A 278 23.20 17.22 5.76
C THR A 278 23.16 16.45 7.08
N TYR A 279 21.98 15.97 7.48
CA TYR A 279 21.77 15.30 8.77
C TYR A 279 21.19 13.88 8.67
N CYS A 280 20.94 13.33 7.47
CA CYS A 280 20.37 11.97 7.36
C CYS A 280 21.28 10.94 8.04
N ASP A 281 22.57 10.93 7.68
CA ASP A 281 23.54 9.95 8.18
C ASP A 281 23.84 10.12 9.69
N SER A 282 23.64 11.33 10.23
CA SER A 282 23.83 11.59 11.67
C SER A 282 22.62 11.18 12.51
N GLN A 283 21.41 11.24 11.96
CA GLN A 283 20.18 10.91 12.67
C GLN A 283 19.74 9.46 12.47
N ALA A 284 19.88 8.87 11.27
CA ALA A 284 19.37 7.52 10.98
C ALA A 284 19.83 6.44 11.99
N PRO A 285 21.10 6.36 12.40
CA PRO A 285 21.53 5.39 13.41
C PRO A 285 20.87 5.61 14.77
N GLN A 286 20.53 6.86 15.12
CA GLN A 286 19.85 7.20 16.38
C GLN A 286 18.34 6.86 16.31
N VAL A 287 17.70 7.08 15.16
CA VAL A 287 16.33 6.60 14.89
C VAL A 287 16.26 5.07 15.03
N LEU A 288 17.22 4.34 14.44
CA LEU A 288 17.33 2.89 14.56
C LEU A 288 17.58 2.44 16.01
N CYS A 289 18.42 3.16 16.75
CA CYS A 289 18.69 2.89 18.16
C CYS A 289 17.42 3.03 19.00
N PHE A 290 16.64 4.09 18.76
CA PHE A 290 15.34 4.28 19.40
C PHE A 290 14.31 3.22 18.97
N LEU A 291 14.32 2.78 17.71
CA LEU A 291 13.44 1.71 17.21
C LEU A 291 13.61 0.39 18.00
N GLN A 292 14.80 0.13 18.57
CA GLN A 292 15.02 -1.06 19.42
C GLN A 292 14.17 -1.05 20.69
N THR A 293 13.82 0.14 21.22
CA THR A 293 13.09 0.28 22.50
C THR A 293 11.64 -0.20 22.44
N PHE A 294 11.09 -0.39 21.23
CA PHE A 294 9.76 -0.92 21.01
C PHE A 294 9.66 -2.44 21.21
N TRP A 295 10.78 -3.18 21.20
CA TRP A 295 10.77 -4.63 21.42
C TRP A 295 10.75 -4.97 22.92
N SER A 296 9.64 -5.54 23.41
CA SER A 296 9.58 -6.07 24.77
C SER A 296 10.10 -7.51 24.82
N SER A 297 11.32 -7.68 25.32
CA SER A 297 11.93 -9.00 25.52
C SER A 297 11.24 -9.84 26.60
N SER A 298 10.55 -9.21 27.56
CA SER A 298 9.75 -9.91 28.58
C SER A 298 8.36 -10.30 28.08
N SER A 299 7.82 -9.60 27.09
CA SER A 299 6.48 -9.88 26.53
C SER A 299 6.53 -10.72 25.25
N GLY A 300 7.64 -10.71 24.51
CA GLY A 300 7.82 -11.46 23.26
C GLY A 300 7.19 -10.81 22.02
N TYR A 301 6.87 -9.51 22.07
CA TYR A 301 6.28 -8.77 20.95
C TYR A 301 6.66 -7.27 20.98
N ILE A 302 6.25 -6.54 19.94
CA ILE A 302 6.53 -5.12 19.76
C ILE A 302 5.42 -4.31 20.47
N ILE A 303 5.80 -3.46 21.42
CA ILE A 303 4.91 -2.50 22.07
C ILE A 303 4.73 -1.32 21.11
N SER A 304 3.73 -1.41 20.23
CA SER A 304 3.68 -0.57 19.02
C SER A 304 3.55 0.94 19.24
N ASN A 305 3.14 1.35 20.45
CA ASN A 305 3.13 2.74 20.89
C ASN A 305 3.78 2.82 22.28
N ILE A 306 4.86 3.60 22.42
CA ILE A 306 5.56 3.89 23.68
C ILE A 306 5.55 5.40 23.98
N ASN A 307 6.11 5.82 25.11
CA ASN A 307 6.07 7.21 25.59
C ASN A 307 4.64 7.78 25.72
N ALA A 308 3.65 6.91 25.92
CA ALA A 308 2.23 7.24 26.06
C ALA A 308 1.56 6.35 27.11
N ASN A 309 0.66 6.92 27.91
CA ASN A 309 -0.14 6.19 28.90
C ASN A 309 -1.51 5.80 28.31
N SER A 310 -1.51 5.04 27.21
CA SER A 310 -2.71 4.69 26.44
C SER A 310 -3.61 3.62 27.08
N GLY A 311 -3.08 2.85 28.04
CA GLY A 311 -3.78 1.72 28.66
C GLY A 311 -3.94 0.47 27.76
N ARG A 312 -3.46 0.51 26.51
CA ARG A 312 -3.50 -0.62 25.57
C ARG A 312 -2.35 -1.59 25.83
N SER A 313 -2.50 -2.85 25.43
CA SER A 313 -1.45 -3.88 25.50
C SER A 313 -0.28 -3.64 24.54
N GLY A 314 -0.43 -2.77 23.54
CA GLY A 314 0.58 -2.49 22.52
C GLY A 314 0.63 -3.51 21.36
N LYS A 315 -0.17 -4.58 21.45
CA LYS A 315 -0.38 -5.56 20.36
C LYS A 315 -1.20 -4.91 19.26
N ASP A 316 -0.57 -4.56 18.15
CA ASP A 316 -1.20 -3.70 17.16
C ASP A 316 -0.63 -4.00 15.76
N ALA A 317 -1.49 -4.04 14.74
CA ALA A 317 -1.13 -4.19 13.34
C ALA A 317 -0.19 -3.08 12.83
N ASN A 318 -0.10 -1.94 13.52
CA ASN A 318 1.00 -0.95 13.45
C ASN A 318 2.38 -1.63 13.29
N SER A 319 2.66 -2.65 14.08
CA SER A 319 3.92 -3.40 14.04
C SER A 319 4.13 -4.25 12.78
N ILE A 320 3.04 -4.84 12.25
CA ILE A 320 3.05 -5.63 11.00
C ILE A 320 3.21 -4.69 9.80
N LEU A 321 2.41 -3.60 9.76
CA LEU A 321 2.51 -2.55 8.76
C LEU A 321 3.90 -1.91 8.73
N GLY A 322 4.52 -1.68 9.89
CA GLY A 322 5.89 -1.20 9.99
C GLY A 322 6.87 -2.15 9.28
N SER A 323 6.79 -3.45 9.57
CA SER A 323 7.68 -4.46 8.98
C SER A 323 7.56 -4.57 7.45
N ILE A 324 6.34 -4.61 6.90
CA ILE A 324 6.16 -4.70 5.42
C ILE A 324 6.54 -3.41 4.70
N HIS A 325 6.26 -2.24 5.30
CA HIS A 325 6.64 -0.97 4.69
C HIS A 325 8.13 -0.63 4.87
N THR A 326 8.88 -1.37 5.69
CA THR A 326 10.36 -1.37 5.73
C THR A 326 11.02 -2.64 5.18
N PHE A 327 10.29 -3.51 4.49
CA PHE A 327 10.88 -4.66 3.80
C PHE A 327 11.95 -4.24 2.78
N ASP A 328 13.10 -4.91 2.82
CA ASP A 328 14.16 -4.80 1.81
C ASP A 328 14.52 -6.19 1.26
N PRO A 329 14.26 -6.50 -0.03
CA PRO A 329 14.59 -7.80 -0.60
C PRO A 329 16.10 -8.05 -0.77
N ALA A 330 16.98 -7.05 -0.54
CA ALA A 330 18.42 -7.27 -0.43
C ALA A 330 18.82 -7.81 0.96
N ALA A 331 18.04 -7.54 2.00
CA ALA A 331 18.32 -7.92 3.39
C ALA A 331 18.36 -9.44 3.63
N ALA A 332 18.78 -9.77 4.85
CA ALA A 332 18.54 -11.05 5.49
C ALA A 332 17.35 -10.92 6.48
N CYS A 333 17.16 -11.91 7.36
CA CYS A 333 16.15 -11.85 8.43
C CYS A 333 16.61 -10.97 9.61
N ASP A 334 16.99 -9.72 9.36
CA ASP A 334 17.58 -8.82 10.35
C ASP A 334 16.54 -8.33 11.37
N ALA A 335 16.80 -8.61 12.65
CA ALA A 335 15.94 -8.28 13.78
C ALA A 335 16.12 -6.84 14.30
N THR A 336 17.15 -6.11 13.85
CA THR A 336 17.39 -4.71 14.22
C THR A 336 16.47 -3.76 13.45
N THR A 337 16.29 -3.97 12.14
CA THR A 337 15.30 -3.23 11.32
C THR A 337 13.96 -3.95 11.22
N PHE A 338 13.77 -5.04 11.98
CA PHE A 338 12.54 -5.83 12.05
C PHE A 338 12.05 -6.33 10.68
N GLN A 339 12.96 -6.87 9.86
CA GLN A 339 12.61 -7.45 8.55
C GLN A 339 11.55 -8.57 8.70
N PRO A 340 10.66 -8.79 7.71
CA PRO A 340 9.51 -9.70 7.84
C PRO A 340 9.80 -11.13 8.32
N CYS A 341 10.95 -11.72 7.94
CA CYS A 341 11.39 -13.05 8.43
C CYS A 341 12.27 -13.02 9.69
N SER A 342 12.53 -11.85 10.28
CA SER A 342 13.28 -11.76 11.54
C SER A 342 12.52 -12.41 12.68
N ASP A 343 13.25 -12.95 13.66
CA ASP A 343 12.64 -13.73 14.73
C ASP A 343 11.70 -12.91 15.62
N ARG A 344 12.04 -11.63 15.85
CA ARG A 344 11.17 -10.62 16.47
C ARG A 344 9.89 -10.38 15.67
N ALA A 345 9.98 -10.18 14.35
CA ALA A 345 8.82 -9.90 13.51
C ALA A 345 7.85 -11.09 13.45
N LEU A 346 8.37 -12.32 13.42
CA LEU A 346 7.56 -13.56 13.41
C LEU A 346 6.91 -13.84 14.78
N ALA A 347 7.65 -13.65 15.88
CA ALA A 347 7.09 -13.76 17.24
C ALA A 347 5.98 -12.72 17.46
N ASN A 348 6.24 -11.48 17.06
CA ASN A 348 5.25 -10.41 17.08
C ASN A 348 4.01 -10.73 16.23
N HIS A 349 4.21 -11.22 14.99
CA HIS A 349 3.13 -11.62 14.10
C HIS A 349 2.16 -12.59 14.79
N LYS A 350 2.67 -13.69 15.37
CA LYS A 350 1.85 -14.63 16.14
C LYS A 350 1.08 -13.93 17.26
N VAL A 351 1.75 -13.18 18.12
CA VAL A 351 1.10 -12.56 19.30
C VAL A 351 0.05 -11.50 18.91
N VAL A 352 0.26 -10.76 17.83
CA VAL A 352 -0.72 -9.79 17.30
C VAL A 352 -1.90 -10.53 16.68
N THR A 353 -1.68 -11.49 15.77
CA THR A 353 -2.79 -12.18 15.10
C THR A 353 -3.60 -13.07 16.05
N ASP A 354 -2.94 -13.71 17.02
CA ASP A 354 -3.61 -14.54 18.03
C ASP A 354 -4.51 -13.70 18.95
N SER A 355 -4.20 -12.41 19.16
CA SER A 355 -5.02 -11.52 19.98
C SER A 355 -6.42 -11.28 19.40
N PHE A 356 -6.62 -11.49 18.09
CA PHE A 356 -7.91 -11.37 17.42
C PHE A 356 -8.74 -12.67 17.40
N ARG A 357 -8.16 -13.82 17.78
CA ARG A 357 -8.84 -15.13 17.71
C ARG A 357 -10.08 -15.23 18.61
N SER A 358 -9.96 -14.74 19.84
CA SER A 358 -11.00 -14.90 20.87
C SER A 358 -12.03 -13.76 20.93
N ILE A 359 -11.79 -12.64 20.24
CA ILE A 359 -12.62 -11.43 20.36
C ILE A 359 -13.55 -11.17 19.17
N TYR A 360 -13.33 -11.81 18.03
CA TYR A 360 -14.20 -11.70 16.84
C TYR A 360 -14.94 -13.01 16.61
N SER A 361 -16.27 -12.98 16.53
CA SER A 361 -17.10 -14.19 16.39
C SER A 361 -16.81 -14.94 15.09
N ILE A 362 -16.41 -14.22 14.03
CA ILE A 362 -15.98 -14.83 12.76
C ILE A 362 -14.66 -15.61 12.85
N ASN A 363 -13.87 -15.39 13.90
CA ASN A 363 -12.64 -16.15 14.19
C ASN A 363 -12.89 -17.35 15.14
N SER A 364 -14.14 -17.55 15.58
CA SER A 364 -14.47 -18.56 16.60
C SER A 364 -14.13 -19.98 16.16
N GLY A 365 -13.39 -20.71 17.01
CA GLY A 365 -12.94 -22.07 16.75
C GLY A 365 -11.76 -22.21 15.79
N ILE A 366 -11.20 -21.11 15.26
CA ILE A 366 -10.06 -21.16 14.35
C ILE A 366 -8.74 -21.30 15.14
N ALA A 367 -8.18 -22.50 15.10
CA ALA A 367 -6.96 -22.89 15.82
C ALA A 367 -5.70 -22.10 15.38
N GLU A 368 -4.72 -22.05 16.28
CA GLU A 368 -3.35 -21.60 16.01
C GLU A 368 -2.75 -22.31 14.77
N GLY A 369 -1.89 -21.63 14.02
CA GLY A 369 -1.45 -22.05 12.68
C GLY A 369 -2.48 -21.95 11.54
N VAL A 370 -3.73 -21.58 11.83
CA VAL A 370 -4.75 -21.25 10.80
C VAL A 370 -5.06 -19.75 10.84
N ALA A 371 -5.17 -19.13 9.67
CA ALA A 371 -5.32 -17.70 9.49
C ALA A 371 -6.65 -17.17 10.06
N VAL A 372 -6.67 -15.91 10.49
CA VAL A 372 -7.82 -15.24 11.13
C VAL A 372 -7.95 -13.79 10.69
N SER A 373 -9.14 -13.23 10.86
CA SER A 373 -9.46 -11.84 10.53
C SER A 373 -8.75 -10.89 11.50
N VAL A 374 -8.00 -9.91 11.00
CA VAL A 374 -7.10 -9.04 11.79
C VAL A 374 -7.65 -7.62 11.87
N GLY A 375 -7.77 -7.07 13.08
CA GLY A 375 -8.17 -5.67 13.31
C GLY A 375 -6.98 -4.72 13.38
N ARG A 376 -7.15 -3.55 14.02
CA ARG A 376 -6.03 -2.66 14.37
C ARG A 376 -5.30 -3.17 15.61
N TYR A 377 -5.97 -3.18 16.75
CA TYR A 377 -5.49 -3.65 18.06
C TYR A 377 -6.67 -4.29 18.83
N PRO A 378 -6.46 -5.18 19.82
CA PRO A 378 -7.56 -5.95 20.42
C PRO A 378 -8.48 -5.11 21.31
N GLU A 379 -8.04 -3.93 21.77
CA GLU A 379 -8.85 -2.97 22.53
C GLU A 379 -9.66 -2.00 21.65
N ASP A 380 -9.77 -2.24 20.34
CA ASP A 380 -10.44 -1.33 19.40
C ASP A 380 -11.95 -1.18 19.68
N SER A 381 -12.43 0.05 19.54
CA SER A 381 -13.82 0.48 19.74
C SER A 381 -14.36 1.33 18.59
N TYR A 382 -13.53 1.72 17.61
CA TYR A 382 -13.96 2.47 16.43
C TYR A 382 -14.89 1.60 15.57
N TYR A 383 -16.11 2.09 15.30
CA TYR A 383 -17.21 1.29 14.74
C TYR A 383 -17.47 -0.05 15.47
N GLY A 384 -17.14 -0.13 16.77
CA GLY A 384 -17.24 -1.35 17.58
C GLY A 384 -16.04 -2.29 17.49
N GLY A 385 -14.92 -1.86 16.89
CA GLY A 385 -13.64 -2.58 16.84
C GLY A 385 -13.70 -3.84 16.00
N ASN A 386 -13.45 -3.72 14.70
CA ASN A 386 -13.63 -4.81 13.74
C ASN A 386 -12.30 -5.23 13.08
N PRO A 387 -12.28 -6.38 12.38
CA PRO A 387 -11.33 -6.64 11.31
C PRO A 387 -11.24 -5.50 10.28
N TRP A 388 -10.03 -5.27 9.79
CA TRP A 388 -9.74 -4.35 8.69
C TRP A 388 -9.21 -5.15 7.49
N TYR A 389 -9.62 -4.79 6.28
CA TYR A 389 -9.14 -5.46 5.06
C TYR A 389 -7.62 -5.31 4.93
N LEU A 390 -7.11 -4.08 5.06
CA LEU A 390 -5.67 -3.79 4.94
C LEU A 390 -4.81 -4.48 6.02
N ASN A 391 -5.29 -4.65 7.26
CA ASN A 391 -4.52 -5.35 8.30
C ASN A 391 -4.53 -6.87 8.10
N THR A 392 -5.62 -7.43 7.58
CA THR A 392 -5.70 -8.84 7.21
C THR A 392 -4.79 -9.13 5.99
N LEU A 393 -4.69 -8.20 5.04
CA LEU A 393 -3.75 -8.27 3.92
C LEU A 393 -2.29 -8.08 4.34
N ALA A 394 -2.01 -7.14 5.26
CA ALA A 394 -0.67 -6.91 5.80
C ALA A 394 -0.10 -8.14 6.52
N ALA A 395 -0.94 -8.90 7.22
CA ALA A 395 -0.57 -10.19 7.79
C ALA A 395 -0.17 -11.20 6.70
N ALA A 396 -0.90 -11.26 5.57
CA ALA A 396 -0.49 -12.08 4.43
C ALA A 396 0.85 -11.59 3.83
N GLU A 397 1.00 -10.27 3.65
CA GLU A 397 2.17 -9.65 3.01
C GLU A 397 3.48 -9.94 3.78
N GLN A 398 3.49 -9.78 5.11
CA GLN A 398 4.65 -10.09 5.95
C GLN A 398 5.12 -11.54 5.76
N LEU A 399 4.17 -12.47 5.63
CA LEU A 399 4.49 -13.89 5.43
C LEU A 399 5.00 -14.16 4.02
N TYR A 400 4.49 -13.49 2.99
CA TYR A 400 5.03 -13.59 1.62
C TYR A 400 6.45 -13.00 1.51
N ASP A 401 6.73 -11.86 2.15
CA ASP A 401 8.08 -11.28 2.21
C ASP A 401 9.05 -12.21 2.95
N ALA A 402 8.57 -12.86 4.03
CA ALA A 402 9.36 -13.85 4.75
C ALA A 402 9.67 -15.09 3.90
N LEU A 403 8.67 -15.62 3.18
CA LEU A 403 8.83 -16.75 2.25
C LEU A 403 9.79 -16.42 1.09
N TYR A 404 9.66 -15.23 0.49
CA TYR A 404 10.60 -14.73 -0.51
C TYR A 404 12.04 -14.75 0.02
N THR A 405 12.24 -14.23 1.24
CA THR A 405 13.56 -14.06 1.84
C THR A 405 14.18 -15.41 2.25
N TRP A 406 13.42 -16.34 2.83
CA TRP A 406 13.90 -17.70 3.09
C TRP A 406 14.24 -18.47 1.81
N ASN A 407 13.46 -18.30 0.74
CA ASN A 407 13.73 -18.92 -0.55
C ASN A 407 15.01 -18.37 -1.19
N LYS A 408 15.25 -17.05 -1.09
CA LYS A 408 16.50 -16.37 -1.53
C LYS A 408 17.71 -16.84 -0.72
N ILE A 409 17.60 -16.98 0.60
CA ILE A 409 18.69 -17.41 1.50
C ILE A 409 18.93 -18.93 1.42
N GLY A 410 17.92 -19.71 1.04
CA GLY A 410 17.98 -21.17 1.01
C GLY A 410 17.92 -21.83 2.40
N SER A 411 17.44 -21.14 3.43
CA SER A 411 17.24 -21.72 4.77
C SER A 411 16.23 -20.95 5.63
N ILE A 412 15.69 -21.62 6.65
CA ILE A 412 14.89 -21.05 7.74
C ILE A 412 15.67 -21.23 9.04
N THR A 413 15.90 -20.15 9.81
CA THR A 413 16.48 -20.22 11.15
C THR A 413 15.38 -20.00 12.20
N VAL A 414 15.17 -21.00 13.04
CA VAL A 414 14.29 -20.94 14.21
C VAL A 414 15.14 -20.54 15.42
N THR A 415 14.78 -19.45 16.09
CA THR A 415 15.44 -19.02 17.34
C THR A 415 14.53 -19.33 18.53
N SER A 416 14.99 -19.11 19.76
CA SER A 416 14.12 -19.15 20.94
C SER A 416 12.97 -18.13 20.89
N THR A 417 13.17 -17.00 20.20
CA THR A 417 12.17 -15.94 20.02
C THR A 417 11.05 -16.41 19.09
N SER A 418 11.39 -16.93 17.91
CA SER A 418 10.43 -17.35 16.89
C SER A 418 9.89 -18.77 17.06
N LEU A 419 10.42 -19.55 18.02
CA LEU A 419 10.02 -20.94 18.25
C LEU A 419 8.50 -21.11 18.45
N ALA A 420 7.83 -20.15 19.09
CA ALA A 420 6.38 -20.18 19.25
C ALA A 420 5.66 -20.11 17.90
N PHE A 421 6.04 -19.18 17.02
CA PHE A 421 5.49 -19.06 15.66
C PHE A 421 5.69 -20.34 14.84
N PHE A 422 6.87 -20.95 14.87
CA PHE A 422 7.12 -22.16 14.08
C PHE A 422 6.43 -23.42 14.62
N ARG A 423 6.05 -23.46 15.91
CA ARG A 423 5.39 -24.62 16.53
C ARG A 423 3.93 -24.79 16.13
N ASP A 424 3.26 -23.71 15.73
CA ASP A 424 1.94 -23.73 15.10
C ASP A 424 1.91 -24.63 13.85
N PHE A 425 3.02 -24.67 13.10
CA PHE A 425 3.16 -25.44 11.85
C PHE A 425 3.88 -26.77 12.03
N SER A 426 4.69 -26.91 13.09
CA SER A 426 5.40 -28.14 13.42
C SER A 426 5.70 -28.20 14.92
N SER A 427 4.82 -28.82 15.70
CA SER A 427 4.91 -28.86 17.17
C SER A 427 6.20 -29.48 17.72
N SER A 428 6.86 -30.34 16.95
CA SER A 428 8.14 -30.98 17.27
C SER A 428 9.38 -30.16 16.88
N VAL A 429 9.22 -28.98 16.26
CA VAL A 429 10.36 -28.13 15.85
C VAL A 429 11.13 -27.59 17.07
N THR A 430 12.42 -27.40 16.87
CA THR A 430 13.39 -26.86 17.83
C THR A 430 14.06 -25.62 17.27
N ALA A 431 14.83 -24.90 18.09
CA ALA A 431 15.75 -23.90 17.57
C ALA A 431 16.83 -24.58 16.68
N GLY A 432 17.30 -23.87 15.66
CA GLY A 432 18.27 -24.36 14.68
C GLY A 432 18.03 -23.80 13.27
N THR A 433 18.98 -24.04 12.36
CA THR A 433 18.89 -23.63 10.95
C THR A 433 18.59 -24.83 10.06
N TYR A 434 17.50 -24.74 9.31
CA TYR A 434 17.01 -25.77 8.40
C TYR A 434 17.24 -25.32 6.95
N ALA A 435 18.19 -25.95 6.27
CA ALA A 435 18.47 -25.68 4.85
C ALA A 435 17.34 -26.13 3.94
N SER A 436 17.22 -25.54 2.75
CA SER A 436 16.16 -25.80 1.77
C SER A 436 16.06 -27.25 1.29
N SER A 437 17.16 -28.00 1.37
CA SER A 437 17.23 -29.44 1.11
C SER A 437 16.59 -30.32 2.21
N THR A 438 16.17 -29.75 3.34
CA THR A 438 15.60 -30.50 4.47
C THR A 438 14.08 -30.66 4.38
N SER A 439 13.58 -31.78 4.88
CA SER A 439 12.14 -32.03 5.05
C SER A 439 11.50 -31.04 6.03
N THR A 440 12.22 -30.58 7.05
CA THR A 440 11.75 -29.55 7.99
C THR A 440 11.51 -28.22 7.30
N TYR A 441 12.48 -27.71 6.52
CA TYR A 441 12.28 -26.50 5.70
C TYR A 441 11.06 -26.66 4.79
N THR A 442 10.99 -27.77 4.06
CA THR A 442 9.88 -28.06 3.13
C THR A 442 8.52 -28.11 3.83
N THR A 443 8.47 -28.59 5.08
CA THR A 443 7.24 -28.62 5.89
C THR A 443 6.82 -27.22 6.32
N LEU A 444 7.75 -26.48 6.95
CA LEU A 444 7.49 -25.13 7.45
C LEU A 444 7.13 -24.16 6.33
N TYR A 445 7.90 -24.14 5.23
CA TYR A 445 7.69 -23.25 4.10
C TYR A 445 6.30 -23.43 3.47
N ASN A 446 5.87 -24.67 3.23
CA ASN A 446 4.57 -24.94 2.62
C ASN A 446 3.40 -24.68 3.60
N ALA A 447 3.58 -24.94 4.89
CA ALA A 447 2.57 -24.62 5.91
C ALA A 447 2.40 -23.10 6.06
N ILE A 448 3.49 -22.34 6.15
CA ILE A 448 3.46 -20.87 6.26
C ILE A 448 2.93 -20.23 4.97
N LYS A 449 3.21 -20.79 3.79
CA LYS A 449 2.55 -20.35 2.54
C LYS A 449 1.04 -20.60 2.56
N THR A 450 0.60 -21.74 3.09
CA THR A 450 -0.84 -22.04 3.24
C THR A 450 -1.50 -21.09 4.25
N TYR A 451 -0.79 -20.71 5.31
CA TYR A 451 -1.22 -19.72 6.30
C TYR A 451 -1.37 -18.31 5.68
N ALA A 452 -0.40 -17.88 4.88
CA ALA A 452 -0.45 -16.61 4.14
C ALA A 452 -1.59 -16.55 3.11
N ASP A 453 -1.75 -17.60 2.29
CA ASP A 453 -2.89 -17.76 1.38
C ASP A 453 -4.23 -17.76 2.16
N GLY A 454 -4.25 -18.30 3.39
CA GLY A 454 -5.41 -18.27 4.28
C GLY A 454 -5.89 -16.86 4.63
N TYR A 455 -4.99 -15.94 5.00
CA TYR A 455 -5.34 -14.53 5.24
C TYR A 455 -5.94 -13.86 3.99
N PHE A 456 -5.37 -14.16 2.82
CA PHE A 456 -5.87 -13.63 1.55
C PHE A 456 -7.27 -14.21 1.21
N ASN A 457 -7.52 -15.47 1.54
CA ASN A 457 -8.84 -16.10 1.36
C ASN A 457 -9.90 -15.55 2.32
N ILE A 458 -9.53 -15.08 3.52
CA ILE A 458 -10.46 -14.37 4.42
C ILE A 458 -10.95 -13.08 3.76
N VAL A 459 -10.05 -12.33 3.13
CA VAL A 459 -10.44 -11.14 2.34
C VAL A 459 -11.31 -11.53 1.16
N SER A 460 -11.00 -12.62 0.45
CA SER A 460 -11.88 -13.18 -0.60
C SER A 460 -13.26 -13.60 -0.10
N THR A 461 -13.43 -13.84 1.21
CA THR A 461 -14.71 -14.28 1.81
C THR A 461 -15.59 -13.08 2.21
N TYR A 462 -14.97 -11.92 2.50
CA TYR A 462 -15.66 -10.72 3.01
C TYR A 462 -15.54 -9.49 2.09
N ALA A 463 -14.87 -9.60 0.95
CA ALA A 463 -14.96 -8.61 -0.13
C ALA A 463 -16.38 -8.58 -0.73
N GLN A 464 -16.83 -7.41 -1.18
CA GLN A 464 -18.13 -7.30 -1.83
C GLN A 464 -18.10 -7.89 -3.25
N SER A 465 -19.24 -8.40 -3.73
CA SER A 465 -19.37 -9.06 -5.05
C SER A 465 -19.11 -8.16 -6.27
N ASN A 466 -18.91 -6.86 -6.05
CA ASN A 466 -18.53 -5.85 -7.05
C ASN A 466 -17.04 -5.42 -6.94
N GLY A 467 -16.23 -6.12 -6.15
CA GLY A 467 -14.85 -5.73 -5.82
C GLY A 467 -14.79 -4.39 -5.09
N SER A 468 -15.70 -4.20 -4.12
CA SER A 468 -15.65 -3.06 -3.20
C SER A 468 -15.04 -3.47 -1.86
N LEU A 469 -13.88 -2.88 -1.56
CA LEU A 469 -13.18 -3.02 -0.28
C LEU A 469 -13.39 -1.75 0.54
N SER A 470 -14.15 -1.86 1.62
CA SER A 470 -14.29 -0.79 2.62
C SER A 470 -13.03 -0.72 3.52
N GLU A 471 -13.08 0.10 4.55
CA GLU A 471 -12.12 0.09 5.64
C GLU A 471 -12.23 -1.21 6.49
N GLN A 472 -13.45 -1.54 6.93
CA GLN A 472 -13.72 -2.61 7.91
C GLN A 472 -14.70 -3.66 7.40
N PHE A 473 -14.63 -4.87 7.96
CA PHE A 473 -15.66 -5.90 7.83
C PHE A 473 -16.07 -6.43 9.21
N ASN A 474 -17.37 -6.59 9.44
CA ASN A 474 -17.94 -6.68 10.78
C ASN A 474 -17.46 -7.90 11.58
N ARG A 475 -17.04 -7.69 12.83
CA ARG A 475 -16.49 -8.72 13.73
C ARG A 475 -17.39 -9.94 14.01
N ALA A 476 -18.71 -9.82 13.78
CA ALA A 476 -19.68 -10.87 14.07
C ALA A 476 -20.22 -11.59 12.82
N GLY A 477 -20.31 -10.91 11.67
CA GLY A 477 -20.91 -11.46 10.45
C GLY A 477 -20.23 -11.10 9.13
N GLY A 478 -19.10 -10.38 9.15
CA GLY A 478 -18.30 -10.10 7.95
C GLY A 478 -18.87 -9.08 6.96
N ALA A 479 -20.02 -8.47 7.24
CA ALA A 479 -20.57 -7.41 6.40
C ALA A 479 -19.66 -6.14 6.40
N PRO A 480 -19.44 -5.49 5.25
CA PRO A 480 -18.61 -4.28 5.16
C PRO A 480 -19.22 -3.12 5.97
N LEU A 481 -18.36 -2.30 6.60
CA LEU A 481 -18.76 -1.10 7.33
C LEU A 481 -17.63 -0.05 7.40
N SER A 482 -17.95 1.11 8.00
CA SER A 482 -17.14 2.34 7.92
C SER A 482 -16.94 2.78 6.46
N ALA A 483 -15.93 3.61 6.19
CA ALA A 483 -15.66 4.20 4.88
C ALA A 483 -15.65 3.15 3.75
N TYR A 484 -16.50 3.32 2.74
CA TYR A 484 -16.58 2.44 1.58
C TYR A 484 -15.53 2.81 0.51
N ASP A 485 -15.11 1.84 -0.31
CA ASP A 485 -14.08 2.04 -1.34
C ASP A 485 -12.81 2.74 -0.80
N LEU A 486 -12.25 2.24 0.31
CA LEU A 486 -11.07 2.84 0.96
C LEU A 486 -9.80 2.63 0.12
N THR A 487 -9.13 3.71 -0.28
CA THR A 487 -7.97 3.64 -1.19
C THR A 487 -6.82 2.80 -0.63
N TRP A 488 -6.57 2.84 0.69
CA TRP A 488 -5.53 2.04 1.32
C TRP A 488 -5.87 0.53 1.36
N SER A 489 -7.15 0.14 1.47
CA SER A 489 -7.56 -1.27 1.35
C SER A 489 -7.21 -1.85 -0.03
N TYR A 490 -7.40 -1.07 -1.10
CA TYR A 490 -7.00 -1.46 -2.45
C TYR A 490 -5.48 -1.46 -2.65
N ALA A 491 -4.76 -0.50 -2.06
CA ALA A 491 -3.30 -0.46 -2.13
C ALA A 491 -2.68 -1.68 -1.43
N ALA A 492 -3.14 -2.00 -0.21
CA ALA A 492 -2.72 -3.19 0.54
C ALA A 492 -3.07 -4.50 -0.18
N PHE A 493 -4.16 -4.52 -0.95
CA PHE A 493 -4.52 -5.68 -1.78
C PHE A 493 -3.48 -5.91 -2.88
N LEU A 494 -3.11 -4.86 -3.60
CA LEU A 494 -2.14 -4.94 -4.70
C LEU A 494 -0.73 -5.25 -4.20
N THR A 495 -0.28 -4.69 -3.06
CA THR A 495 1.04 -5.00 -2.50
C THR A 495 1.11 -6.46 -2.02
N ALA A 496 0.11 -6.95 -1.28
CA ALA A 496 0.07 -8.34 -0.83
C ALA A 496 0.00 -9.33 -2.01
N ALA A 497 -0.78 -9.02 -3.06
CA ALA A 497 -0.83 -9.81 -4.28
C ALA A 497 0.53 -9.83 -5.02
N ALA A 498 1.22 -8.69 -5.08
CA ALA A 498 2.56 -8.59 -5.66
C ALA A 498 3.57 -9.47 -4.92
N ARG A 499 3.62 -9.44 -3.58
CA ARG A 499 4.53 -10.31 -2.80
C ARG A 499 4.19 -11.79 -2.97
N ARG A 500 2.91 -12.16 -3.01
CA ARG A 500 2.50 -13.55 -3.31
C ARG A 500 3.01 -14.04 -4.66
N ALA A 501 3.08 -13.15 -5.65
CA ALA A 501 3.66 -13.41 -6.97
C ALA A 501 5.20 -13.33 -7.03
N GLY A 502 5.88 -13.00 -5.93
CA GLY A 502 7.33 -12.79 -5.87
C GLY A 502 7.80 -11.43 -6.39
N VAL A 503 6.88 -10.48 -6.61
CA VAL A 503 7.17 -9.12 -7.10
C VAL A 503 7.45 -8.21 -5.89
N VAL A 504 8.74 -7.94 -5.68
CA VAL A 504 9.28 -7.16 -4.56
C VAL A 504 9.72 -5.76 -5.02
N PRO A 505 9.71 -4.75 -4.13
CA PRO A 505 10.18 -3.41 -4.45
C PRO A 505 11.72 -3.38 -4.65
N ALA A 506 12.25 -2.26 -5.14
CA ALA A 506 13.70 -2.04 -5.10
C ALA A 506 14.20 -1.97 -3.64
N SER A 507 15.37 -2.55 -3.38
CA SER A 507 16.10 -2.43 -2.10
C SER A 507 16.26 -0.97 -1.70
N TRP A 508 16.00 -0.63 -0.42
CA TRP A 508 16.13 0.75 0.07
C TRP A 508 17.55 1.06 0.54
N GLY A 509 18.28 0.06 1.02
CA GLY A 509 19.68 0.17 1.49
C GLY A 509 19.94 -0.48 2.84
N GLU A 510 19.04 -1.36 3.30
CA GLU A 510 19.01 -1.92 4.66
C GLU A 510 20.35 -2.49 5.12
N THR A 511 21.04 -3.22 4.24
CA THR A 511 22.29 -3.95 4.55
C THR A 511 23.48 -3.06 4.86
N SER A 512 23.36 -1.74 4.62
CA SER A 512 24.33 -0.72 5.02
C SER A 512 23.90 0.11 6.24
N ALA A 513 22.68 -0.15 6.76
CA ALA A 513 21.99 0.69 7.74
C ALA A 513 21.33 -0.11 8.89
N SER A 514 21.69 -1.38 9.12
CA SER A 514 21.22 -2.17 10.26
C SER A 514 22.11 -2.09 11.52
N SER A 515 23.20 -1.31 11.47
CA SER A 515 24.15 -1.16 12.59
C SER A 515 23.62 -0.23 13.69
N VAL A 516 23.19 -0.81 14.81
CA VAL A 516 22.72 -0.08 15.99
C VAL A 516 23.90 0.54 16.78
N PRO A 517 23.89 1.86 17.07
CA PRO A 517 24.88 2.50 17.96
C PRO A 517 24.90 1.90 19.37
N ALA A 518 26.09 1.81 19.98
CA ALA A 518 26.26 1.30 21.35
C ALA A 518 25.61 2.18 22.44
N VAL A 519 25.31 3.45 22.12
CA VAL A 519 24.59 4.39 23.00
C VAL A 519 23.58 5.16 22.15
N CYS A 520 22.29 5.03 22.46
CA CYS A 520 21.24 5.83 21.82
C CYS A 520 21.28 7.26 22.35
N SER A 521 21.31 8.23 21.43
CA SER A 521 21.33 9.66 21.75
C SER A 521 20.04 10.31 21.25
N ALA A 522 19.32 10.97 22.15
CA ALA A 522 18.04 11.63 21.88
C ALA A 522 18.25 12.97 21.14
N THR A 523 18.73 12.91 19.89
CA THR A 523 19.14 14.08 19.09
C THR A 523 18.02 14.61 18.20
N SER A 524 18.24 15.82 17.67
CA SER A 524 17.57 16.36 16.50
C SER A 524 18.52 17.31 15.77
N ALA A 525 18.23 17.63 14.51
CA ALA A 525 18.97 18.62 13.73
C ALA A 525 18.03 19.68 13.16
N ILE A 526 18.48 20.93 13.03
CA ILE A 526 17.65 22.02 12.51
C ILE A 526 17.52 21.85 10.99
N GLY A 527 16.32 21.49 10.52
CA GLY A 527 16.03 21.25 9.11
C GLY A 527 16.10 22.52 8.25
N THR A 528 16.49 22.38 6.98
CA THR A 528 16.57 23.50 6.03
C THR A 528 15.46 23.37 4.99
N TYR A 529 14.45 24.24 5.09
CA TYR A 529 13.25 24.17 4.26
C TYR A 529 13.25 25.23 3.15
N SER A 530 12.73 24.87 1.97
CA SER A 530 12.61 25.76 0.82
C SER A 530 11.46 25.31 -0.08
N THR A 531 10.56 26.22 -0.47
CA THR A 531 9.44 25.92 -1.37
C THR A 531 9.92 25.25 -2.67
N ALA A 532 9.34 24.10 -2.99
CA ALA A 532 9.51 23.46 -4.28
C ALA A 532 8.71 24.24 -5.34
N THR A 533 9.40 24.92 -6.26
CA THR A 533 8.77 25.82 -7.25
C THR A 533 8.57 25.21 -8.63
N ALA A 534 9.31 24.15 -8.97
CA ALA A 534 9.18 23.44 -10.24
C ALA A 534 8.14 22.32 -10.13
N THR A 535 7.04 22.44 -10.88
CA THR A 535 5.89 21.51 -10.84
C THR A 535 5.41 21.09 -12.24
N SER A 536 6.29 21.18 -13.23
CA SER A 536 6.01 20.81 -14.63
C SER A 536 7.08 19.85 -15.12
N PHE A 537 6.68 18.61 -15.41
CA PHE A 537 7.57 17.56 -15.89
C PHE A 537 7.87 17.73 -17.40
N PRO A 538 9.09 17.40 -17.87
CA PRO A 538 9.39 17.28 -19.30
C PRO A 538 8.45 16.28 -19.99
N ALA A 539 7.98 16.61 -21.19
CA ALA A 539 7.12 15.70 -21.94
C ALA A 539 7.85 14.41 -22.36
N SER A 540 7.11 13.28 -22.37
CA SER A 540 7.56 11.99 -22.92
C SER A 540 8.83 11.41 -22.28
N GLN A 541 8.88 11.35 -20.93
CA GLN A 541 9.97 10.67 -20.21
C GLN A 541 9.82 9.14 -20.27
N THR A 542 10.04 8.55 -21.45
CA THR A 542 9.85 7.12 -21.75
C THR A 542 11.03 6.23 -21.29
N PRO A 543 10.84 4.90 -21.15
CA PRO A 543 11.93 3.99 -20.77
C PRO A 543 13.08 4.01 -21.78
N GLY A 544 14.32 3.86 -21.30
CA GLY A 544 15.52 3.84 -22.14
C GLY A 544 15.89 5.16 -22.81
N GLY A 545 15.32 6.29 -22.35
CA GLY A 545 15.54 7.60 -22.94
C GLY A 545 16.98 8.12 -22.81
N THR A 546 17.63 8.40 -23.94
CA THR A 546 18.78 9.31 -23.94
C THR A 546 18.26 10.73 -23.71
N SER A 547 18.71 11.38 -22.62
CA SER A 547 18.30 12.75 -22.26
C SER A 547 18.46 13.72 -23.44
N PRO A 548 17.42 14.50 -23.82
CA PRO A 548 17.52 15.47 -24.91
C PRO A 548 18.44 16.64 -24.53
N THR A 549 19.72 16.54 -24.87
CA THR A 549 20.69 17.65 -24.70
C THR A 549 20.27 18.83 -25.55
N THR A 550 19.89 19.94 -24.90
CA THR A 550 19.25 21.09 -25.54
C THR A 550 20.21 22.00 -26.28
N THR A 551 20.35 21.79 -27.59
CA THR A 551 20.98 22.76 -28.50
C THR A 551 20.33 22.76 -29.89
N GLY A 552 19.96 23.94 -30.40
CA GLY A 552 19.64 24.14 -31.83
C GLY A 552 18.17 24.45 -32.15
N THR A 553 17.93 25.67 -32.65
CA THR A 553 16.64 26.11 -33.22
C THR A 553 16.47 25.58 -34.65
N ALA A 554 15.37 24.91 -34.96
CA ALA A 554 14.98 24.57 -36.33
C ALA A 554 13.45 24.47 -36.50
N SER A 555 12.96 24.70 -37.72
CA SER A 555 11.53 24.74 -38.04
C SER A 555 10.93 23.37 -38.41
N THR A 556 9.60 23.32 -38.48
CA THR A 556 8.77 22.14 -38.78
C THR A 556 9.11 21.45 -40.11
N LYS A 557 9.04 20.10 -40.10
CA LYS A 557 8.48 19.36 -41.23
C LYS A 557 7.77 18.09 -40.79
N THR A 558 6.53 17.94 -41.21
CA THR A 558 5.67 16.78 -40.90
C THR A 558 6.08 15.57 -41.72
N THR A 559 6.24 14.40 -41.09
CA THR A 559 6.30 13.10 -41.78
C THR A 559 5.52 12.07 -40.96
N SER A 560 4.48 11.49 -41.55
CA SER A 560 3.60 10.52 -40.90
C SER A 560 4.15 9.09 -41.03
N THR A 561 4.48 8.46 -39.91
CA THR A 561 4.73 7.00 -39.83
C THR A 561 3.64 6.34 -38.98
N SER A 562 2.86 5.46 -39.61
CA SER A 562 1.73 4.77 -39.00
C SER A 562 2.18 3.55 -38.19
N SER A 563 2.01 3.57 -36.87
CA SER A 563 2.10 2.39 -36.00
C SER A 563 0.71 1.99 -35.50
N SER A 564 0.24 0.81 -35.90
CA SER A 564 -1.11 0.32 -35.58
C SER A 564 -1.17 -0.30 -34.19
N THR A 565 -1.68 0.45 -33.21
CA THR A 565 -2.09 -0.08 -31.89
C THR A 565 -3.61 -0.14 -31.81
N THR A 566 -4.17 -1.29 -31.49
CA THR A 566 -5.63 -1.51 -31.37
C THR A 566 -6.16 -0.87 -30.10
N LYS A 567 -6.52 0.41 -30.17
CA LYS A 567 -7.28 1.10 -29.11
C LYS A 567 -8.70 0.56 -29.02
N SER A 568 -9.23 0.49 -27.80
CA SER A 568 -10.67 0.33 -27.56
C SER A 568 -11.43 1.53 -28.16
N THR A 569 -12.43 1.24 -28.99
CA THR A 569 -13.18 2.26 -29.72
C THR A 569 -14.29 2.85 -28.86
N CYS A 570 -14.01 3.96 -28.18
CA CYS A 570 -15.04 4.88 -27.72
C CYS A 570 -15.38 5.87 -28.86
N ALA A 571 -16.64 6.29 -28.97
CA ALA A 571 -17.07 7.21 -30.01
C ALA A 571 -16.39 8.59 -29.85
N THR A 572 -15.79 9.09 -30.93
CA THR A 572 -15.23 10.45 -30.96
C THR A 572 -16.36 11.47 -30.81
N GLN A 573 -16.28 12.29 -29.76
CA GLN A 573 -17.27 13.32 -29.50
C GLN A 573 -17.07 14.50 -30.48
N THR A 574 -18.16 15.02 -31.02
CA THR A 574 -18.17 16.22 -31.88
C THR A 574 -18.31 17.51 -31.08
N ALA A 575 -18.74 17.43 -29.82
CA ALA A 575 -18.81 18.53 -28.88
C ALA A 575 -18.55 18.06 -27.45
N VAL A 576 -18.05 18.95 -26.59
CA VAL A 576 -17.61 18.69 -25.22
C VAL A 576 -18.28 19.69 -24.29
N ALA A 577 -18.81 19.24 -23.16
CA ALA A 577 -19.36 20.12 -22.13
C ALA A 577 -18.21 20.80 -21.34
N VAL A 578 -18.00 22.10 -21.54
CA VAL A 578 -16.91 22.87 -20.92
C VAL A 578 -17.43 23.66 -19.73
N THR A 579 -17.00 23.33 -18.52
CA THR A 579 -17.32 24.07 -17.29
C THR A 579 -16.29 25.18 -17.04
N PHE A 580 -16.72 26.42 -17.14
CA PHE A 580 -15.95 27.62 -16.85
C PHE A 580 -16.18 28.09 -15.41
N ASN A 581 -15.13 28.10 -14.61
CA ASN A 581 -15.15 28.51 -13.20
C ASN A 581 -14.29 29.77 -13.02
N VAL A 582 -14.82 30.79 -12.36
CA VAL A 582 -14.06 32.00 -11.99
C VAL A 582 -14.30 32.42 -10.54
N VAL A 583 -13.22 32.66 -9.82
CA VAL A 583 -13.24 33.24 -8.48
C VAL A 583 -13.24 34.76 -8.60
N LYS A 584 -14.34 35.41 -8.22
CA LYS A 584 -14.52 36.86 -8.25
C LYS A 584 -15.49 37.32 -7.17
N THR A 585 -15.00 38.04 -6.18
CA THR A 585 -15.84 38.75 -5.21
C THR A 585 -16.72 39.77 -5.92
N THR A 586 -18.03 39.71 -5.65
CA THR A 586 -19.08 40.54 -6.23
C THR A 586 -19.95 41.17 -5.14
N THR A 587 -20.47 42.37 -5.39
CA THR A 587 -21.51 42.97 -4.54
C THR A 587 -22.90 42.50 -4.95
N PHE A 588 -23.90 42.65 -4.07
CA PHE A 588 -25.30 42.39 -4.44
C PHE A 588 -25.70 43.20 -5.68
N GLY A 589 -26.47 42.59 -6.59
CA GLY A 589 -26.86 43.19 -7.86
C GLY A 589 -25.79 43.13 -8.97
N GLN A 590 -24.68 42.43 -8.77
CA GLN A 590 -23.72 42.09 -9.83
C GLN A 590 -23.90 40.64 -10.30
N THR A 591 -23.66 40.41 -11.59
CA THR A 591 -23.69 39.07 -12.22
C THR A 591 -22.44 38.88 -13.06
N ILE A 592 -21.67 37.81 -12.80
CA ILE A 592 -20.57 37.42 -13.68
C ILE A 592 -21.13 36.70 -14.91
N LYS A 593 -20.57 37.01 -16.07
CA LYS A 593 -20.85 36.36 -17.35
C LYS A 593 -19.55 35.96 -18.06
N ILE A 594 -19.64 35.02 -18.99
CA ILE A 594 -18.58 34.68 -19.95
C ILE A 594 -18.98 35.14 -21.36
N VAL A 595 -17.99 35.64 -22.11
CA VAL A 595 -18.13 35.98 -23.54
C VAL A 595 -16.84 35.60 -24.28
N GLY A 596 -16.92 35.23 -25.55
CA GLY A 596 -15.76 34.77 -26.33
C GLY A 596 -16.01 34.75 -27.83
N ASP A 597 -15.00 34.35 -28.60
CA ASP A 597 -15.03 34.33 -30.08
C ASP A 597 -16.02 33.31 -30.68
N ALA A 598 -16.17 32.16 -30.03
CA ALA A 598 -17.13 31.14 -30.40
C ALA A 598 -18.58 31.66 -30.37
N SER A 599 -19.42 31.22 -31.31
CA SER A 599 -20.84 31.60 -31.34
C SER A 599 -21.60 31.10 -30.11
N GLN A 600 -21.19 29.96 -29.54
CA GLN A 600 -21.67 29.43 -28.26
C GLN A 600 -21.24 30.29 -27.05
N LEU A 601 -20.29 31.20 -27.21
CA LEU A 601 -19.87 32.19 -26.20
C LEU A 601 -20.25 33.63 -26.62
N GLY A 602 -21.18 33.77 -27.58
CA GLY A 602 -21.75 35.06 -27.96
C GLY A 602 -20.94 35.90 -28.96
N ALA A 603 -19.85 35.37 -29.55
CA ALA A 603 -19.03 36.07 -30.55
C ALA A 603 -18.63 37.50 -30.15
N TRP A 604 -18.07 37.65 -28.95
CA TRP A 604 -17.70 38.90 -28.26
C TRP A 604 -18.85 39.88 -27.94
N SER A 605 -20.10 39.55 -28.25
CA SER A 605 -21.27 40.37 -27.88
C SER A 605 -21.63 40.25 -26.40
N THR A 606 -21.52 41.34 -25.66
CA THR A 606 -21.84 41.40 -24.20
C THR A 606 -23.33 41.20 -23.91
N SER A 607 -24.22 41.50 -24.87
CA SER A 607 -25.65 41.20 -24.76
C SER A 607 -25.96 39.71 -24.93
N SER A 608 -25.09 38.98 -25.63
CA SER A 608 -25.15 37.53 -25.83
C SER A 608 -24.29 36.73 -24.83
N ALA A 609 -23.60 37.41 -23.91
CA ALA A 609 -22.77 36.78 -22.90
C ALA A 609 -23.59 35.91 -21.93
N ILE A 610 -23.08 34.71 -21.65
CA ILE A 610 -23.75 33.69 -20.84
C ILE A 610 -23.50 33.98 -19.35
N ALA A 611 -24.57 34.05 -18.55
CA ALA A 611 -24.47 34.26 -17.11
C ALA A 611 -23.97 33.01 -16.38
N LEU A 612 -23.10 33.22 -15.39
CA LEU A 612 -22.63 32.17 -14.49
C LEU A 612 -23.58 32.04 -13.30
N SER A 613 -23.63 30.83 -12.73
CA SER A 613 -24.30 30.55 -11.47
C SER A 613 -23.40 30.93 -10.29
N ALA A 614 -23.98 31.59 -9.29
CA ALA A 614 -23.39 31.81 -7.97
C ALA A 614 -23.79 30.71 -6.96
N SER A 615 -24.33 29.56 -7.41
CA SER A 615 -24.83 28.48 -6.52
C SER A 615 -23.76 27.78 -5.67
N GLN A 616 -22.47 28.10 -5.89
CA GLN A 616 -21.33 27.64 -5.09
C GLN A 616 -20.56 28.81 -4.45
N TYR A 617 -21.08 30.04 -4.54
CA TYR A 617 -20.45 31.24 -4.02
C TYR A 617 -20.56 31.30 -2.49
N THR A 618 -19.43 31.48 -1.81
CA THR A 618 -19.35 31.76 -0.37
C THR A 618 -18.42 32.95 -0.11
N SER A 619 -18.47 33.53 1.09
CA SER A 619 -17.58 34.63 1.48
C SER A 619 -16.09 34.26 1.49
N SER A 620 -15.77 32.96 1.63
CA SER A 620 -14.40 32.42 1.59
C SER A 620 -14.00 31.88 0.21
N ASN A 621 -14.97 31.47 -0.61
CA ASN A 621 -14.75 31.06 -2.00
C ASN A 621 -15.82 31.72 -2.90
N PRO A 622 -15.55 32.94 -3.43
CA PRO A 622 -16.52 33.68 -4.26
C PRO A 622 -16.55 33.13 -5.70
N LEU A 623 -16.96 31.88 -5.83
CA LEU A 623 -16.96 31.09 -7.05
C LEU A 623 -18.23 31.32 -7.88
N TRP A 624 -18.02 31.63 -9.15
CA TRP A 624 -19.03 31.63 -10.20
C TRP A 624 -18.73 30.50 -11.20
N SER A 625 -19.75 29.78 -11.69
CA SER A 625 -19.57 28.64 -12.61
C SER A 625 -20.64 28.56 -13.71
N VAL A 626 -20.27 28.11 -14.92
CA VAL A 626 -21.23 27.71 -15.99
C VAL A 626 -20.67 26.62 -16.88
N THR A 627 -21.51 25.70 -17.33
CA THR A 627 -21.16 24.70 -18.36
C THR A 627 -21.71 25.10 -19.72
N VAL A 628 -20.85 25.15 -20.74
CA VAL A 628 -21.21 25.47 -22.13
C VAL A 628 -20.68 24.36 -23.05
N THR A 629 -21.54 23.80 -23.90
CA THR A 629 -21.14 22.76 -24.87
C THR A 629 -20.46 23.40 -26.07
N LEU A 630 -19.17 23.10 -26.28
CA LEU A 630 -18.34 23.64 -27.37
C LEU A 630 -17.89 22.55 -28.35
N PRO A 631 -17.69 22.85 -29.65
CA PRO A 631 -17.20 21.89 -30.63
C PRO A 631 -15.83 21.30 -30.27
N ALA A 632 -15.68 19.98 -30.40
CA ALA A 632 -14.45 19.28 -30.08
C ALA A 632 -13.29 19.73 -30.99
N GLY A 633 -12.12 20.00 -30.40
CA GLY A 633 -10.94 20.48 -31.12
C GLY A 633 -10.94 21.96 -31.51
N GLN A 634 -12.00 22.71 -31.22
CA GLN A 634 -11.99 24.16 -31.44
C GLN A 634 -11.04 24.85 -30.45
N VAL A 635 -10.17 25.73 -30.95
CA VAL A 635 -9.50 26.73 -30.11
C VAL A 635 -10.45 27.92 -29.97
N VAL A 636 -10.75 28.31 -28.74
CA VAL A 636 -11.58 29.48 -28.41
C VAL A 636 -10.77 30.50 -27.62
N GLN A 637 -11.13 31.77 -27.76
CA GLN A 637 -10.74 32.87 -26.87
C GLN A 637 -11.96 33.39 -26.10
N TYR A 638 -11.75 33.74 -24.83
CA TYR A 638 -12.83 34.22 -23.96
C TYR A 638 -12.34 35.19 -22.88
N LYS A 639 -13.29 35.91 -22.29
CA LYS A 639 -13.14 36.70 -21.06
C LYS A 639 -14.37 36.58 -20.18
N PHE A 640 -14.16 36.74 -18.89
CA PHE A 640 -15.23 37.03 -17.94
C PHE A 640 -15.53 38.54 -17.92
N ILE A 641 -16.82 38.86 -17.74
CA ILE A 641 -17.32 40.22 -17.56
C ILE A 641 -18.21 40.26 -16.31
N ASN A 642 -18.19 41.38 -15.60
CA ASN A 642 -19.08 41.67 -14.48
C ASN A 642 -20.13 42.67 -14.96
N VAL A 643 -21.41 42.30 -14.87
CA VAL A 643 -22.53 43.16 -15.26
C VAL A 643 -23.25 43.61 -13.99
N ALA A 644 -23.23 44.92 -13.74
CA ALA A 644 -23.98 45.53 -12.64
C ALA A 644 -25.47 45.66 -12.98
N SER A 645 -26.31 45.86 -11.95
CA SER A 645 -27.76 46.06 -12.08
C SER A 645 -28.17 47.28 -12.93
N SER A 646 -27.26 48.23 -13.13
CA SER A 646 -27.38 49.35 -14.08
C SER A 646 -27.20 48.96 -15.55
N GLY A 647 -26.84 47.70 -15.84
CA GLY A 647 -26.38 47.25 -17.16
C GLY A 647 -24.93 47.60 -17.47
N THR A 648 -24.20 48.27 -16.57
CA THR A 648 -22.78 48.62 -16.75
C THR A 648 -21.93 47.35 -16.80
N VAL A 649 -21.13 47.20 -17.87
CA VAL A 649 -20.25 46.04 -18.09
C VAL A 649 -18.81 46.41 -17.76
N THR A 650 -18.19 45.65 -16.87
CA THR A 650 -16.75 45.70 -16.57
C THR A 650 -16.09 44.42 -17.08
N TRP A 651 -15.06 44.54 -17.92
CA TRP A 651 -14.28 43.40 -18.41
C TRP A 651 -13.14 43.05 -17.45
N GLU A 652 -12.66 41.81 -17.49
CA GLU A 652 -11.38 41.46 -16.89
C GLU A 652 -10.19 41.94 -17.74
N ALA A 653 -9.03 42.11 -17.11
CA ALA A 653 -7.82 42.65 -17.72
C ALA A 653 -7.26 41.77 -18.87
N ASP A 654 -6.41 42.33 -19.72
CA ASP A 654 -5.73 41.60 -20.79
C ASP A 654 -4.64 40.64 -20.26
N PRO A 655 -4.29 39.57 -21.00
CA PRO A 655 -4.81 39.16 -22.32
C PRO A 655 -6.14 38.41 -22.25
N ASN A 656 -6.78 38.22 -23.41
CA ASN A 656 -7.83 37.20 -23.57
C ASN A 656 -7.34 35.83 -23.08
N ARG A 657 -8.22 35.09 -22.39
CA ARG A 657 -7.99 33.67 -22.07
C ARG A 657 -8.17 32.86 -23.34
N SER A 658 -7.51 31.71 -23.44
CA SER A 658 -7.72 30.76 -24.52
C SER A 658 -7.85 29.32 -24.00
N LEU A 659 -8.63 28.52 -24.71
CA LEU A 659 -8.86 27.10 -24.43
C LEU A 659 -8.92 26.34 -25.75
N THR A 660 -8.14 25.26 -25.86
CA THR A 660 -8.37 24.22 -26.88
C THR A 660 -9.36 23.21 -26.32
N VAL A 661 -10.54 23.11 -26.91
CA VAL A 661 -11.55 22.11 -26.52
C VAL A 661 -11.01 20.71 -26.84
N PRO A 662 -11.09 19.73 -25.92
CA PRO A 662 -10.57 18.39 -26.15
C PRO A 662 -11.14 17.68 -27.39
N VAL A 663 -10.41 16.66 -27.86
CA VAL A 663 -10.80 15.76 -28.95
C VAL A 663 -10.80 14.30 -28.50
N GLY A 664 -11.51 13.44 -29.23
CA GLY A 664 -11.59 12.01 -28.94
C GLY A 664 -12.73 11.70 -27.96
N CYS A 665 -12.42 11.02 -26.86
CA CYS A 665 -13.42 10.38 -26.00
C CYS A 665 -13.99 11.27 -24.89
N ALA A 666 -13.48 12.50 -24.74
CA ALA A 666 -13.89 13.41 -23.67
C ALA A 666 -15.29 13.99 -23.94
N THR A 667 -16.25 13.70 -23.06
CA THR A 667 -17.61 14.26 -23.08
C THR A 667 -17.71 15.58 -22.32
N ALA A 668 -16.81 15.82 -21.35
CA ALA A 668 -16.74 17.04 -20.56
C ALA A 668 -15.29 17.45 -20.25
N THR A 669 -15.10 18.72 -19.86
CA THR A 669 -13.85 19.26 -19.31
C THR A 669 -14.16 20.50 -18.46
N ALA A 670 -13.20 20.99 -17.68
CA ALA A 670 -13.36 22.20 -16.87
C ALA A 670 -12.11 23.09 -16.92
N VAL A 671 -12.33 24.42 -16.84
CA VAL A 671 -11.28 25.43 -16.69
C VAL A 671 -11.60 26.32 -15.49
N SER A 672 -10.59 26.59 -14.67
CA SER A 672 -10.74 27.32 -13.41
C SER A 672 -9.65 28.38 -13.24
N GLY A 673 -10.01 29.53 -12.67
CA GLY A 673 -9.03 30.57 -12.30
C GLY A 673 -9.61 31.71 -11.49
N SER A 674 -8.77 32.65 -11.07
CA SER A 674 -9.19 33.95 -10.54
C SER A 674 -9.42 34.96 -11.67
N TRP A 675 -10.25 35.97 -11.41
CA TRP A 675 -10.48 37.12 -12.29
C TRP A 675 -9.17 37.89 -12.61
N GLN A 676 -8.93 38.19 -13.90
CA GLN A 676 -7.80 39.03 -14.31
C GLN A 676 -8.09 40.50 -13.93
N SER A 677 -7.28 41.05 -13.02
CA SER A 677 -7.52 42.37 -12.41
C SER A 677 -6.62 43.45 -12.98
#